data_AF-A0A9X1FS36-F1
#
_entry.id   AF-A0A9X1FS36-F1
#
_cell.length_a   1.000
_cell.length_b   1.000
_cell.length_c   1.000
_cell.angle_alpha   90.00
_cell.angle_beta   90.00
_cell.angle_gamma   90.00
#
_symmetry.space_group_name_H-M   'P 1'
#
loop_
_entity.id
_entity.type
_entity.pdbx_description
1 polymer ?
#
loop_
_entity_poly.entity_id
_entity_poly.type
_entity_poly.pdbx_seq_one_letter_code
_entity_poly.pdbx_strand_id
1 'polypeptide(L)'
;MKKEITSRHPHFILILFFLISTISYSQVGIGTTNPNSNALLDVDSTIYTGGILLPRLGLSSTASFAPLSAHVAGMIVYNTATAGDVTPGFYYNNGTLWVRIGGGTATDKWDLTGNAGITPSINFVGTTDNNALRFRTNNYDRFEISTGTTIANGGRLRAFTDGSAASPIYSWQSTTGTGMFQPATNALGFSTNGTERFRISNANQVYGLADGTAALPFYSWSSDPDIGMYRIGTDILGLSTTGTERMRFLANGQVSINNNSPLGTDRFTVTAVDTEDAINGYTTTGTGVYGENSSGVGNGVFGNSANVGARGYGAHGAILESGLDAGYGAIAWNTALIGTNRTGLLVLGQNLSPITFSNTGAILYGSGSGGVSFASSLTSTGFLAVGNAGTTAYSLTLGSGLAGTGSSTGIYGISTATAGTRQGAYFSMNKSGNVTPAAADDPVAILAGYNGSYYFGGYFDGNQDNTGNAGGNNIGEDYAYVGITVGNTTYKILGTGSNSTMINDSQGNKRILFSTEAPEILFEDYGTGQLVNGKTTINLDPLLSSIIHVSKNHPLKVFIQLEGDCNGVYVTDKTANSFTVVELNGGKSNVPFSWHIVANRADTKSQDGSIISKHVDVRFPIGPNKIQPLEINANESKPVNTVTRASESNSKTKIQLQNN
;
A
#
# COMPACT_ATOMS: atom_id res chain seq x y z
N MET A 1 -153.79 -24.85 -98.86
CA MET A 1 -154.09 -26.08 -99.63
C MET A 1 -153.23 -27.21 -99.06
N LYS A 2 -153.87 -28.24 -98.46
CA LYS A 2 -153.40 -29.61 -98.15
C LYS A 2 -152.08 -29.90 -97.37
N LYS A 3 -152.27 -30.74 -96.33
CA LYS A 3 -151.49 -31.94 -95.90
C LYS A 3 -150.25 -31.82 -94.97
N GLU A 4 -150.48 -32.08 -93.67
CA GLU A 4 -150.07 -33.27 -92.88
C GLU A 4 -148.76 -34.05 -93.21
N ILE A 5 -147.85 -34.19 -92.22
CA ILE A 5 -147.33 -35.46 -91.57
C ILE A 5 -145.91 -35.32 -90.92
N THR A 6 -145.86 -35.77 -89.65
CA THR A 6 -144.83 -36.11 -88.62
C THR A 6 -143.34 -36.40 -88.93
N SER A 7 -142.42 -36.10 -87.96
CA SER A 7 -141.59 -37.10 -87.21
C SER A 7 -140.42 -36.52 -86.35
N ARG A 8 -140.46 -36.78 -85.04
CA ARG A 8 -139.42 -37.08 -83.99
C ARG A 8 -138.03 -36.39 -83.93
N HIS A 9 -137.81 -35.66 -82.82
CA HIS A 9 -136.61 -35.45 -81.95
C HIS A 9 -135.23 -35.13 -82.55
N PRO A 10 -134.64 -34.00 -82.11
CA PRO A 10 -133.31 -34.03 -81.50
C PRO A 10 -133.32 -33.24 -80.17
N HIS A 11 -133.39 -33.95 -79.04
CA HIS A 11 -133.18 -33.36 -77.70
C HIS A 11 -131.82 -33.78 -77.10
N PHE A 12 -130.90 -34.29 -77.93
CA PHE A 12 -129.62 -34.86 -77.49
C PHE A 12 -128.45 -33.85 -77.50
N ILE A 13 -128.63 -32.65 -78.05
CA ILE A 13 -127.56 -31.64 -78.18
C ILE A 13 -127.61 -30.55 -77.08
N LEU A 14 -128.71 -30.44 -76.33
CA LEU A 14 -128.87 -29.37 -75.31
C LEU A 14 -128.44 -29.78 -73.88
N ILE A 15 -128.16 -31.06 -73.63
CA ILE A 15 -127.82 -31.59 -72.28
C ILE A 15 -126.31 -31.70 -72.04
N LEU A 16 -125.47 -31.60 -73.08
CA LEU A 16 -124.00 -31.69 -72.94
C LEU A 16 -123.33 -30.36 -72.49
N PHE A 17 -124.07 -29.24 -72.44
CA PHE A 17 -123.49 -27.92 -72.15
C PHE A 17 -123.59 -27.47 -70.67
N PHE A 18 -124.16 -28.31 -69.78
CA PHE A 18 -124.44 -27.93 -68.39
C PHE A 18 -123.59 -28.66 -67.32
N LEU A 19 -122.51 -29.35 -67.70
CA LEU A 19 -121.77 -30.26 -66.80
C LEU A 19 -120.26 -29.98 -66.64
N ILE A 20 -119.80 -28.74 -66.87
CA ILE A 20 -118.42 -28.36 -66.54
C ILE A 20 -118.43 -27.24 -65.50
N SER A 21 -118.39 -27.62 -64.22
CA SER A 21 -117.91 -26.77 -63.13
C SER A 21 -116.59 -27.36 -62.64
N THR A 22 -115.48 -26.95 -63.23
CA THR A 22 -114.14 -27.20 -62.67
C THR A 22 -113.84 -26.13 -61.63
N ILE A 23 -113.52 -26.55 -60.40
CA ILE A 23 -112.92 -25.69 -59.40
C ILE A 23 -111.46 -25.46 -59.83
N SER A 24 -111.14 -24.26 -60.28
CA SER A 24 -109.75 -23.86 -60.53
C SER A 24 -109.16 -23.27 -59.25
N TYR A 25 -108.10 -23.89 -58.71
CA TYR A 25 -107.25 -23.22 -57.73
C TYR A 25 -106.36 -22.21 -58.47
N SER A 26 -106.66 -20.92 -58.34
CA SER A 26 -105.83 -19.87 -58.92
C SER A 26 -104.82 -19.40 -57.88
N GLN A 27 -103.54 -19.68 -58.10
CA GLN A 27 -102.44 -18.91 -57.52
C GLN A 27 -102.52 -17.46 -58.03
N VAL A 28 -102.18 -16.48 -57.18
CA VAL A 28 -102.27 -15.08 -57.55
C VAL A 28 -100.95 -14.65 -58.17
N GLY A 29 -100.91 -14.54 -59.49
CA GLY A 29 -99.81 -13.88 -60.21
C GLY A 29 -100.14 -12.41 -60.43
N ILE A 30 -99.25 -11.50 -60.01
CA ILE A 30 -99.35 -10.07 -60.32
C ILE A 30 -98.14 -9.71 -61.18
N GLY A 31 -98.39 -9.31 -62.44
CA GLY A 31 -97.32 -9.00 -63.40
C GLY A 31 -96.69 -10.20 -64.09
N THR A 32 -97.12 -11.44 -63.79
CA THR A 32 -96.72 -12.67 -64.50
C THR A 32 -97.94 -13.53 -64.84
N THR A 33 -97.91 -14.21 -65.99
CA THR A 33 -98.92 -15.21 -66.39
C THR A 33 -98.51 -16.64 -66.03
N ASN A 34 -97.29 -16.82 -65.51
CA ASN A 34 -96.78 -18.11 -65.05
C ASN A 34 -96.24 -17.99 -63.62
N PRO A 35 -97.12 -17.73 -62.62
CA PRO A 35 -96.71 -17.62 -61.22
C PRO A 35 -96.03 -18.91 -60.74
N ASN A 36 -94.97 -18.74 -59.94
CA ASN A 36 -94.18 -19.84 -59.38
C ASN A 36 -95.08 -20.84 -58.65
N SER A 37 -94.96 -22.14 -58.96
CA SER A 37 -95.82 -23.19 -58.40
C SER A 37 -95.73 -23.37 -56.88
N ASN A 38 -94.69 -22.80 -56.25
CA ASN A 38 -94.50 -22.82 -54.79
C ASN A 38 -94.96 -21.51 -54.12
N ALA A 39 -95.49 -20.54 -54.88
CA ALA A 39 -95.93 -19.25 -54.37
C ALA A 39 -97.47 -19.14 -54.43
N LEU A 40 -98.09 -18.85 -53.29
CA LEU A 40 -99.52 -18.50 -53.27
C LEU A 40 -99.78 -17.09 -53.86
N LEU A 41 -98.79 -16.21 -53.76
CA LEU A 41 -98.72 -14.89 -54.39
C LEU A 41 -97.33 -14.71 -55.01
N ASP A 42 -97.27 -14.54 -56.32
CA ASP A 42 -96.04 -14.24 -57.06
C ASP A 42 -96.16 -12.87 -57.72
N VAL A 43 -95.20 -11.98 -57.45
CA VAL A 43 -95.20 -10.62 -57.95
C VAL A 43 -93.95 -10.41 -58.78
N ASP A 44 -94.13 -10.37 -60.09
CA ASP A 44 -93.07 -10.17 -61.05
C ASP A 44 -93.12 -8.73 -61.58
N SER A 45 -92.03 -7.98 -61.40
CA SER A 45 -91.91 -6.58 -61.84
C SER A 45 -91.24 -6.43 -63.20
N THR A 46 -91.01 -7.52 -63.94
CA THR A 46 -90.38 -7.49 -65.27
C THR A 46 -91.20 -6.72 -66.32
N ILE A 47 -92.53 -6.70 -66.19
CA ILE A 47 -93.45 -6.05 -67.17
C ILE A 47 -93.91 -4.66 -66.69
N TYR A 48 -93.97 -4.42 -65.38
CA TYR A 48 -94.31 -3.13 -64.77
C TYR A 48 -93.38 -2.83 -63.58
N THR A 49 -92.70 -1.68 -63.60
CA THR A 49 -91.83 -1.26 -62.49
C THR A 49 -92.67 -0.82 -61.30
N GLY A 50 -92.73 -1.67 -60.27
CA GLY A 50 -93.46 -1.43 -59.02
C GLY A 50 -92.99 -2.40 -57.93
N GLY A 51 -93.53 -2.24 -56.72
CA GLY A 51 -93.25 -3.11 -55.57
C GLY A 51 -94.52 -3.45 -54.80
N ILE A 52 -94.40 -4.28 -53.77
CA ILE A 52 -95.53 -4.64 -52.92
C ILE A 52 -95.64 -3.64 -51.77
N LEU A 53 -96.77 -2.94 -51.66
CA LEU A 53 -97.16 -2.27 -50.43
C LEU A 53 -97.87 -3.28 -49.52
N LEU A 54 -97.15 -3.76 -48.51
CA LEU A 54 -97.74 -4.58 -47.46
C LEU A 54 -98.75 -3.76 -46.63
N PRO A 55 -99.71 -4.42 -45.95
CA PRO A 55 -100.65 -3.74 -45.06
C PRO A 55 -99.93 -2.81 -44.09
N ARG A 56 -100.37 -1.55 -44.03
CA ARG A 56 -99.81 -0.53 -43.16
C ARG A 56 -100.61 -0.47 -41.87
N LEU A 57 -100.00 -0.82 -40.74
CA LEU A 57 -100.67 -0.83 -39.44
C LEU A 57 -99.94 0.10 -38.47
N GLY A 58 -100.69 0.83 -37.64
CA GLY A 58 -100.12 1.53 -36.49
C GLY A 58 -100.01 0.58 -35.32
N LEU A 59 -98.83 0.00 -35.09
CA LEU A 59 -98.58 -0.86 -33.94
C LEU A 59 -98.35 -0.02 -32.68
N SER A 60 -98.82 -0.50 -31.52
CA SER A 60 -98.65 0.20 -30.24
C SER A 60 -97.43 -0.26 -29.43
N SER A 61 -97.03 -1.53 -29.59
CA SER A 61 -95.78 -2.12 -29.09
C SER A 61 -95.54 -3.46 -29.79
N THR A 62 -94.35 -4.04 -29.68
CA THR A 62 -94.05 -5.35 -30.26
C THR A 62 -94.87 -6.47 -29.62
N ALA A 63 -95.14 -6.37 -28.31
CA ALA A 63 -95.91 -7.35 -27.54
C ALA A 63 -97.44 -7.23 -27.73
N SER A 64 -97.92 -6.17 -28.39
CA SER A 64 -99.35 -5.96 -28.64
C SER A 64 -99.77 -6.57 -29.96
N PHE A 65 -100.80 -7.43 -29.93
CA PHE A 65 -101.42 -7.94 -31.15
C PHE A 65 -102.28 -6.88 -31.87
N ALA A 66 -102.73 -5.84 -31.16
CA ALA A 66 -103.53 -4.77 -31.74
C ALA A 66 -102.74 -4.02 -32.84
N PRO A 67 -103.38 -3.60 -33.96
CA PRO A 67 -104.84 -3.56 -34.18
C PRO A 67 -105.45 -4.88 -34.69
N LEU A 68 -104.70 -5.98 -34.74
CA LEU A 68 -105.26 -7.30 -35.03
C LEU A 68 -105.99 -7.84 -33.79
N SER A 69 -106.69 -8.98 -33.93
CA SER A 69 -107.38 -9.67 -32.82
C SER A 69 -106.50 -10.70 -32.10
N ALA A 70 -105.39 -11.12 -32.71
CA ALA A 70 -104.38 -12.01 -32.14
C ALA A 70 -103.06 -11.91 -32.94
N HIS A 71 -101.96 -12.40 -32.38
CA HIS A 71 -100.71 -12.59 -33.11
C HIS A 71 -100.83 -13.75 -34.10
N VAL A 72 -100.37 -13.56 -35.34
CA VAL A 72 -100.45 -14.55 -36.42
C VAL A 72 -99.05 -14.75 -37.01
N ALA A 73 -98.45 -15.90 -36.75
CA ALA A 73 -97.09 -16.20 -37.21
C ALA A 73 -96.96 -16.08 -38.74
N GLY A 74 -95.89 -15.43 -39.20
CA GLY A 74 -95.59 -15.20 -40.61
C GLY A 74 -96.30 -13.98 -41.22
N MET A 75 -97.17 -13.30 -40.48
CA MET A 75 -97.81 -12.05 -40.93
C MET A 75 -96.76 -10.95 -41.10
N ILE A 76 -96.71 -10.28 -42.26
CA ILE A 76 -95.78 -9.14 -42.49
C ILE A 76 -96.57 -7.88 -42.76
N VAL A 77 -96.23 -6.81 -42.04
CA VAL A 77 -96.85 -5.49 -42.14
C VAL A 77 -95.79 -4.40 -42.18
N TYR A 78 -96.14 -3.24 -42.71
CA TYR A 78 -95.35 -2.03 -42.52
C TYR A 78 -95.94 -1.25 -41.34
N ASN A 79 -95.21 -1.16 -40.23
CA ASN A 79 -95.61 -0.33 -39.11
C ASN A 79 -95.49 1.15 -39.51
N THR A 80 -96.51 1.94 -39.22
CA THR A 80 -96.52 3.40 -39.47
C THR A 80 -96.41 4.24 -38.21
N ALA A 81 -96.53 3.64 -37.03
CA ALA A 81 -96.54 4.35 -35.76
C ALA A 81 -95.15 4.39 -35.10
N THR A 82 -94.87 5.46 -34.38
CA THR A 82 -93.84 5.50 -33.34
C THR A 82 -94.55 5.46 -32.00
N ALA A 83 -94.64 4.28 -31.38
CA ALA A 83 -95.36 4.05 -30.14
C ALA A 83 -94.74 2.86 -29.38
N GLY A 84 -94.62 2.95 -28.07
CA GLY A 84 -93.92 1.92 -27.28
C GLY A 84 -92.48 1.70 -27.80
N ASP A 85 -92.17 0.46 -28.15
CA ASP A 85 -90.89 -0.01 -28.70
C ASP A 85 -90.90 -0.20 -30.23
N VAL A 86 -91.96 0.22 -30.93
CA VAL A 86 -92.04 0.15 -32.39
C VAL A 86 -91.77 1.51 -33.04
N THR A 87 -91.14 1.47 -34.21
CA THR A 87 -90.90 2.64 -35.08
C THR A 87 -91.31 2.31 -36.52
N PRO A 88 -91.51 3.29 -37.40
CA PRO A 88 -91.87 3.00 -38.79
C PRO A 88 -90.88 2.04 -39.48
N GLY A 89 -91.41 1.02 -40.15
CA GLY A 89 -90.60 0.00 -40.82
C GLY A 89 -91.33 -1.33 -41.01
N PHE A 90 -90.66 -2.31 -41.60
CA PHE A 90 -91.22 -3.64 -41.81
C PHE A 90 -91.15 -4.47 -40.54
N TYR A 91 -92.26 -5.11 -40.19
CA TYR A 91 -92.35 -6.06 -39.08
C TYR A 91 -92.99 -7.35 -39.57
N TYR A 92 -92.49 -8.49 -39.10
CA TYR A 92 -93.24 -9.74 -39.16
C TYR A 92 -93.68 -10.16 -37.77
N ASN A 93 -94.80 -10.86 -37.67
CA ASN A 93 -95.24 -11.46 -36.44
C ASN A 93 -94.70 -12.88 -36.33
N ASN A 94 -94.09 -13.25 -35.21
CA ASN A 94 -93.55 -14.60 -34.99
C ASN A 94 -94.54 -15.56 -34.32
N GLY A 95 -95.78 -15.13 -34.09
CA GLY A 95 -96.81 -15.86 -33.36
C GLY A 95 -97.00 -15.37 -31.91
N THR A 96 -96.07 -14.59 -31.37
CA THR A 96 -96.14 -14.06 -29.99
C THR A 96 -95.83 -12.57 -29.87
N LEU A 97 -95.11 -11.97 -30.83
CA LEU A 97 -94.78 -10.54 -30.89
C LEU A 97 -94.42 -10.10 -32.31
N TRP A 98 -94.35 -8.79 -32.54
CA TRP A 98 -93.85 -8.19 -33.78
C TRP A 98 -92.33 -8.03 -33.77
N VAL A 99 -91.65 -8.59 -34.76
CA VAL A 99 -90.20 -8.53 -34.96
C VAL A 99 -89.89 -7.64 -36.16
N ARG A 100 -89.02 -6.64 -35.98
CA ARG A 100 -88.61 -5.73 -37.06
C ARG A 100 -87.68 -6.45 -38.05
N ILE A 101 -87.96 -6.33 -39.34
CA ILE A 101 -87.11 -6.87 -40.41
C ILE A 101 -86.04 -5.83 -40.78
N GLY A 102 -84.77 -6.24 -40.87
CA GLY A 102 -83.65 -5.36 -41.22
C GLY A 102 -83.32 -4.30 -40.16
N GLY A 103 -83.86 -4.46 -38.96
CA GLY A 103 -83.69 -3.55 -37.83
C GLY A 103 -83.15 -4.25 -36.59
N GLY A 104 -82.23 -5.21 -36.76
CA GLY A 104 -81.40 -5.60 -35.64
C GLY A 104 -80.72 -4.34 -35.12
N THR A 105 -80.94 -4.01 -33.86
CA THR A 105 -80.07 -3.08 -33.11
C THR A 105 -78.61 -3.44 -33.39
N ALA A 106 -77.75 -2.43 -33.57
CA ALA A 106 -76.35 -2.54 -33.96
C ALA A 106 -75.45 -3.30 -32.95
N THR A 107 -75.71 -4.58 -32.69
CA THR A 107 -75.04 -5.36 -31.64
C THR A 107 -74.37 -6.63 -32.11
N ASP A 108 -74.68 -7.14 -33.31
CA ASP A 108 -74.18 -8.46 -33.73
C ASP A 108 -72.88 -8.43 -34.54
N LYS A 109 -72.39 -7.23 -34.93
CA LYS A 109 -71.16 -7.06 -35.72
C LYS A 109 -70.38 -5.81 -35.29
N TRP A 110 -69.06 -5.87 -35.49
CA TRP A 110 -68.19 -4.70 -35.38
C TRP A 110 -68.05 -4.05 -36.76
N ASP A 111 -68.44 -2.78 -36.88
CA ASP A 111 -68.38 -2.05 -38.15
C ASP A 111 -66.94 -1.64 -38.49
N LEU A 112 -66.62 -1.56 -39.79
CA LEU A 112 -65.30 -1.17 -40.29
C LEU A 112 -64.90 0.27 -39.91
N THR A 113 -65.90 1.11 -39.63
CA THR A 113 -65.71 2.51 -39.18
C THR A 113 -65.85 2.66 -37.65
N GLY A 114 -66.05 1.56 -36.93
CA GLY A 114 -66.29 1.53 -35.50
C GLY A 114 -67.76 1.75 -35.10
N ASN A 115 -68.10 1.31 -33.89
CA ASN A 115 -69.46 1.40 -33.32
C ASN A 115 -69.52 2.53 -32.27
N ALA A 116 -70.53 3.40 -32.34
CA ALA A 116 -70.80 4.43 -31.32
C ALA A 116 -71.79 3.92 -30.24
N GLY A 117 -71.72 4.47 -29.01
CA GLY A 117 -72.70 4.16 -27.95
C GLY A 117 -72.53 2.80 -27.26
N ILE A 118 -71.31 2.24 -27.26
CA ILE A 118 -71.01 0.92 -26.69
C ILE A 118 -71.10 0.87 -25.15
N THR A 119 -71.56 -0.27 -24.63
CA THR A 119 -71.49 -0.62 -23.19
C THR A 119 -70.42 -1.71 -23.01
N PRO A 120 -69.27 -1.44 -22.35
CA PRO A 120 -68.12 -2.36 -22.34
C PRO A 120 -68.37 -3.76 -21.77
N SER A 121 -69.38 -3.95 -20.92
CA SER A 121 -69.76 -5.27 -20.38
C SER A 121 -70.62 -6.10 -21.34
N ILE A 122 -71.13 -5.50 -22.42
CA ILE A 122 -72.07 -6.11 -23.37
C ILE A 122 -71.47 -6.12 -24.79
N ASN A 123 -70.80 -5.03 -25.20
CA ASN A 123 -70.27 -4.86 -26.55
C ASN A 123 -68.75 -4.92 -26.53
N PHE A 124 -68.18 -5.92 -27.20
CA PHE A 124 -66.73 -6.07 -27.33
C PHE A 124 -66.37 -6.84 -28.61
N VAL A 125 -65.11 -6.69 -29.04
CA VAL A 125 -64.50 -7.58 -30.03
C VAL A 125 -63.84 -8.71 -29.27
N GLY A 126 -64.35 -9.93 -29.43
CA GLY A 126 -63.82 -11.10 -28.73
C GLY A 126 -64.74 -12.31 -28.83
N THR A 127 -64.42 -13.32 -28.05
CA THR A 127 -65.17 -14.57 -27.89
C THR A 127 -65.75 -14.62 -26.48
N THR A 128 -66.93 -15.22 -26.32
CA THR A 128 -67.57 -15.47 -25.02
C THR A 128 -67.26 -16.85 -24.46
N ASP A 129 -66.68 -17.73 -25.26
CA ASP A 129 -66.25 -19.07 -24.91
C ASP A 129 -64.72 -19.17 -24.80
N ASN A 130 -64.19 -20.35 -24.46
CA ASN A 130 -62.76 -20.57 -24.27
C ASN A 130 -62.02 -20.79 -25.60
N ASN A 131 -62.28 -19.94 -26.60
CA ASN A 131 -61.61 -19.92 -27.91
C ASN A 131 -60.82 -18.62 -28.11
N ALA A 132 -59.67 -18.70 -28.80
CA ALA A 132 -58.76 -17.55 -28.95
C ALA A 132 -59.31 -16.59 -30.01
N LEU A 133 -59.19 -15.28 -29.77
CA LEU A 133 -59.42 -14.30 -30.82
C LEU A 133 -58.16 -14.21 -31.70
N ARG A 134 -58.27 -14.60 -32.98
CA ARG A 134 -57.14 -14.58 -33.93
C ARG A 134 -57.26 -13.45 -34.95
N PHE A 135 -56.14 -12.79 -35.22
CA PHE A 135 -55.99 -11.80 -36.28
C PHE A 135 -55.22 -12.42 -37.45
N ARG A 136 -55.86 -12.48 -38.63
CA ARG A 136 -55.31 -13.11 -39.83
C ARG A 136 -55.20 -12.12 -40.98
N THR A 137 -54.16 -12.27 -41.79
CA THR A 137 -54.06 -11.63 -43.12
C THR A 137 -53.53 -12.63 -44.13
N ASN A 138 -54.07 -12.62 -45.35
CA ASN A 138 -53.76 -13.62 -46.39
C ASN A 138 -53.90 -15.08 -45.89
N ASN A 139 -54.91 -15.34 -45.06
CA ASN A 139 -55.16 -16.63 -44.40
C ASN A 139 -54.05 -17.13 -43.43
N TYR A 140 -53.05 -16.31 -43.09
CA TYR A 140 -52.05 -16.62 -42.07
C TYR A 140 -52.39 -15.94 -40.74
N ASP A 141 -52.22 -16.67 -39.64
CA ASP A 141 -52.28 -16.10 -38.29
C ASP A 141 -51.11 -15.13 -38.08
N ARG A 142 -51.41 -13.94 -37.54
CA ARG A 142 -50.41 -12.91 -37.20
C ARG A 142 -50.26 -12.80 -35.69
N PHE A 143 -51.39 -12.54 -35.03
CA PHE A 143 -51.49 -12.41 -33.58
C PHE A 143 -52.73 -13.14 -33.05
N GLU A 144 -52.68 -13.56 -31.80
CA GLU A 144 -53.86 -14.01 -31.06
C GLU A 144 -53.92 -13.40 -29.66
N ILE A 145 -55.14 -13.24 -29.15
CA ILE A 145 -55.39 -13.14 -27.72
C ILE A 145 -55.74 -14.53 -27.22
N SER A 146 -54.86 -15.09 -26.40
CA SER A 146 -54.93 -16.50 -26.02
C SER A 146 -56.11 -16.85 -25.12
N THR A 147 -56.56 -18.09 -25.21
CA THR A 147 -57.53 -18.68 -24.29
C THR A 147 -56.97 -18.92 -22.90
N GLY A 148 -57.86 -19.04 -21.92
CA GLY A 148 -57.57 -19.47 -20.56
C GLY A 148 -58.86 -19.51 -19.75
N THR A 149 -58.92 -20.42 -18.79
CA THR A 149 -60.09 -20.57 -17.91
C THR A 149 -60.18 -19.49 -16.83
N THR A 150 -59.14 -18.64 -16.72
CA THR A 150 -59.06 -17.49 -15.81
C THR A 150 -58.27 -16.35 -16.45
N ILE A 151 -58.46 -15.12 -15.97
CA ILE A 151 -57.65 -13.95 -16.36
C ILE A 151 -56.15 -14.23 -16.21
N ALA A 152 -55.75 -15.01 -15.19
CA ALA A 152 -54.35 -15.32 -14.91
C ALA A 152 -53.69 -16.28 -15.92
N ASN A 153 -54.47 -17.15 -16.59
CA ASN A 153 -53.96 -18.17 -17.51
C ASN A 153 -54.22 -17.88 -19.00
N GLY A 154 -55.09 -16.91 -19.31
CA GLY A 154 -55.47 -16.47 -20.65
C GLY A 154 -55.17 -15.00 -20.95
N GLY A 155 -55.71 -14.48 -22.05
CA GLY A 155 -55.63 -13.04 -22.38
C GLY A 155 -54.28 -12.51 -22.88
N ARG A 156 -53.29 -13.38 -23.14
CA ARG A 156 -51.95 -12.98 -23.63
C ARG A 156 -52.00 -12.68 -25.12
N LEU A 157 -51.39 -11.56 -25.54
CA LEU A 157 -51.09 -11.31 -26.94
C LEU A 157 -49.90 -12.18 -27.36
N ARG A 158 -50.10 -13.09 -28.31
CA ARG A 158 -49.03 -13.95 -28.85
C ARG A 158 -48.84 -13.72 -30.34
N ALA A 159 -47.58 -13.75 -30.76
CA ALA A 159 -47.18 -13.76 -32.16
C ALA A 159 -47.04 -15.19 -32.69
N PHE A 160 -47.23 -15.37 -34.00
CA PHE A 160 -47.05 -16.66 -34.69
C PHE A 160 -45.71 -16.82 -35.41
N THR A 161 -44.84 -15.82 -35.36
CA THR A 161 -43.47 -15.88 -35.89
C THR A 161 -42.52 -15.13 -34.97
N ASP A 162 -41.29 -15.62 -34.91
CA ASP A 162 -40.22 -15.08 -34.06
C ASP A 162 -39.72 -13.71 -34.55
N GLY A 163 -39.81 -13.45 -35.86
CA GLY A 163 -39.24 -12.25 -36.49
C GLY A 163 -37.71 -12.30 -36.59
N SER A 164 -37.10 -11.17 -36.98
CA SER A 164 -35.64 -10.99 -37.00
C SER A 164 -35.28 -9.54 -36.70
N ALA A 165 -34.00 -9.22 -36.49
CA ALA A 165 -33.57 -7.83 -36.31
C ALA A 165 -33.93 -6.93 -37.51
N ALA A 166 -33.91 -7.47 -38.73
CA ALA A 166 -34.29 -6.75 -39.95
C ALA A 166 -35.81 -6.65 -40.15
N SER A 167 -36.59 -7.49 -39.47
CA SER A 167 -38.05 -7.55 -39.57
C SER A 167 -38.64 -8.07 -38.24
N PRO A 168 -38.66 -7.23 -37.19
CA PRO A 168 -39.17 -7.60 -35.89
C PRO A 168 -40.69 -7.69 -35.92
N ILE A 169 -41.25 -8.59 -35.09
CA ILE A 169 -42.69 -8.85 -35.08
C ILE A 169 -43.49 -7.63 -34.62
N TYR A 170 -42.99 -6.94 -33.59
CA TYR A 170 -43.47 -5.62 -33.21
C TYR A 170 -42.54 -4.60 -33.85
N SER A 171 -43.05 -3.81 -34.79
CA SER A 171 -42.26 -2.86 -35.57
C SER A 171 -43.10 -1.64 -35.97
N TRP A 172 -42.42 -0.61 -36.48
CA TRP A 172 -43.05 0.60 -36.98
C TRP A 172 -43.12 0.60 -38.50
N GLN A 173 -44.23 1.08 -39.07
CA GLN A 173 -44.49 1.05 -40.51
C GLN A 173 -43.35 1.68 -41.35
N SER A 174 -42.82 2.82 -40.91
CA SER A 174 -41.77 3.55 -41.62
C SER A 174 -40.34 3.08 -41.30
N THR A 175 -40.16 2.29 -40.24
CA THR A 175 -38.85 1.80 -39.77
C THR A 175 -38.93 0.32 -39.44
N THR A 176 -39.03 -0.49 -40.48
CA THR A 176 -39.27 -1.94 -40.39
C THR A 176 -38.14 -2.73 -39.72
N GLY A 177 -36.97 -2.13 -39.50
CA GLY A 177 -35.86 -2.71 -38.72
C GLY A 177 -35.76 -2.22 -37.27
N THR A 178 -36.77 -1.51 -36.78
CA THR A 178 -36.84 -1.03 -35.39
C THR A 178 -37.98 -1.73 -34.67
N GLY A 179 -37.67 -2.44 -33.58
CA GLY A 179 -38.70 -3.21 -32.87
C GLY A 179 -38.20 -4.34 -31.98
N MET A 180 -39.14 -5.22 -31.60
CA MET A 180 -38.93 -6.37 -30.71
C MET A 180 -39.18 -7.70 -31.44
N PHE A 181 -38.32 -8.69 -31.21
CA PHE A 181 -38.40 -10.01 -31.84
C PHE A 181 -37.82 -11.11 -30.92
N GLN A 182 -38.03 -12.37 -31.27
CA GLN A 182 -37.49 -13.52 -30.55
C GLN A 182 -36.27 -14.07 -31.30
N PRO A 183 -35.02 -13.78 -30.87
CA PRO A 183 -33.82 -14.26 -31.56
C PRO A 183 -33.53 -15.76 -31.34
N ALA A 184 -34.08 -16.32 -30.27
CA ALA A 184 -33.99 -17.73 -29.89
C ALA A 184 -35.11 -18.06 -28.88
N THR A 185 -35.37 -19.35 -28.64
CA THR A 185 -36.34 -19.80 -27.63
C THR A 185 -36.07 -19.16 -26.27
N ASN A 186 -37.11 -18.59 -25.66
CA ASN A 186 -37.06 -17.89 -24.37
C ASN A 186 -36.09 -16.68 -24.33
N ALA A 187 -35.83 -16.04 -25.46
CA ALA A 187 -35.05 -14.81 -25.53
C ALA A 187 -35.85 -13.66 -26.16
N LEU A 188 -35.50 -12.43 -25.80
CA LEU A 188 -36.12 -11.21 -26.33
C LEU A 188 -35.04 -10.27 -26.87
N GLY A 189 -35.12 -9.97 -28.16
CA GLY A 189 -34.20 -9.09 -28.88
C GLY A 189 -34.84 -7.75 -29.20
N PHE A 190 -34.04 -6.69 -29.11
CA PHE A 190 -34.42 -5.33 -29.49
C PHE A 190 -33.52 -4.87 -30.63
N SER A 191 -34.13 -4.33 -31.68
CA SER A 191 -33.44 -3.92 -32.90
C SER A 191 -33.69 -2.46 -33.23
N THR A 192 -32.69 -1.83 -33.83
CA THR A 192 -32.80 -0.51 -34.48
C THR A 192 -32.03 -0.54 -35.78
N ASN A 193 -32.59 0.05 -36.83
CA ASN A 193 -32.00 0.07 -38.17
C ASN A 193 -31.57 -1.34 -38.66
N GLY A 194 -32.37 -2.37 -38.37
CA GLY A 194 -32.13 -3.74 -38.80
C GLY A 194 -31.06 -4.49 -38.02
N THR A 195 -30.44 -3.86 -37.02
CA THR A 195 -29.37 -4.44 -36.20
C THR A 195 -29.89 -4.70 -34.79
N GLU A 196 -29.65 -5.90 -34.26
CA GLU A 196 -29.94 -6.20 -32.86
C GLU A 196 -28.97 -5.41 -31.97
N ARG A 197 -29.50 -4.62 -31.04
CA ARG A 197 -28.71 -3.80 -30.12
C ARG A 197 -28.58 -4.46 -28.77
N PHE A 198 -29.65 -5.08 -28.30
CA PHE A 198 -29.79 -5.58 -26.94
C PHE A 198 -30.58 -6.87 -26.93
N ARG A 199 -30.16 -7.83 -26.09
CA ARG A 199 -30.86 -9.11 -25.91
C ARG A 199 -31.00 -9.47 -24.44
N ILE A 200 -32.21 -9.84 -24.04
CA ILE A 200 -32.45 -10.61 -22.82
C ILE A 200 -32.43 -12.07 -23.25
N SER A 201 -31.39 -12.80 -22.87
CA SER A 201 -31.22 -14.20 -23.25
C SER A 201 -32.04 -15.13 -22.35
N ASN A 202 -32.12 -16.43 -22.68
CA ASN A 202 -32.65 -17.45 -21.77
C ASN A 202 -31.61 -17.83 -20.67
N ALA A 203 -31.05 -16.81 -20.03
CA ALA A 203 -30.09 -16.91 -18.95
C ALA A 203 -30.24 -15.67 -18.06
N ASN A 204 -29.57 -15.64 -16.90
CA ASN A 204 -29.58 -14.50 -15.98
C ASN A 204 -28.67 -13.35 -16.50
N GLN A 205 -28.84 -12.96 -17.76
CA GLN A 205 -27.95 -12.05 -18.47
C GLN A 205 -28.67 -11.19 -19.52
N VAL A 206 -28.12 -10.00 -19.70
CA VAL A 206 -28.43 -9.05 -20.76
C VAL A 206 -27.19 -8.89 -21.63
N TYR A 207 -27.33 -9.08 -22.94
CA TYR A 207 -26.23 -8.93 -23.88
C TYR A 207 -26.24 -7.58 -24.56
N GLY A 208 -25.06 -6.94 -24.59
CA GLY A 208 -24.73 -5.96 -25.62
C GLY A 208 -24.20 -6.67 -26.86
N LEU A 209 -24.75 -6.33 -28.02
CA LEU A 209 -24.48 -7.04 -29.27
C LEU A 209 -23.34 -6.39 -30.09
N ALA A 210 -22.70 -5.37 -29.54
CA ALA A 210 -21.52 -4.72 -30.07
C ALA A 210 -20.59 -4.31 -28.92
N ASP A 211 -19.28 -4.33 -29.18
CA ASP A 211 -18.27 -4.02 -28.17
C ASP A 211 -18.28 -2.54 -27.74
N GLY A 212 -18.60 -1.63 -28.66
CA GLY A 212 -18.47 -0.18 -28.46
C GLY A 212 -17.02 0.29 -28.53
N THR A 213 -16.79 1.57 -28.27
CA THR A 213 -15.45 2.20 -28.19
C THR A 213 -15.44 3.23 -27.07
N ALA A 214 -14.26 3.77 -26.71
CA ALA A 214 -14.21 4.85 -25.72
C ALA A 214 -15.00 6.11 -26.14
N ALA A 215 -15.05 6.41 -27.45
CA ALA A 215 -15.80 7.53 -28.01
C ALA A 215 -17.30 7.25 -28.15
N LEU A 216 -17.68 5.97 -28.27
CA LEU A 216 -19.06 5.50 -28.43
C LEU A 216 -19.26 4.22 -27.62
N PRO A 217 -19.29 4.31 -26.28
CA PRO A 217 -19.51 3.15 -25.43
C PRO A 217 -20.89 2.53 -25.67
N PHE A 218 -20.99 1.21 -25.48
CA PHE A 218 -22.24 0.48 -25.71
C PHE A 218 -23.35 0.96 -24.76
N TYR A 219 -23.02 1.12 -23.49
CA TYR A 219 -23.90 1.71 -22.50
C TYR A 219 -23.45 3.15 -22.24
N SER A 220 -24.28 4.12 -22.63
CA SER A 220 -23.99 5.55 -22.60
C SER A 220 -25.24 6.39 -22.34
N TRP A 221 -25.08 7.69 -22.22
CA TRP A 221 -26.18 8.64 -21.96
C TRP A 221 -26.47 9.48 -23.20
N SER A 222 -27.75 9.74 -23.49
CA SER A 222 -28.14 10.48 -24.70
C SER A 222 -27.63 11.92 -24.74
N SER A 223 -27.46 12.56 -23.58
CA SER A 223 -26.90 13.91 -23.46
C SER A 223 -25.37 13.94 -23.48
N ASP A 224 -24.73 12.80 -23.24
CA ASP A 224 -23.28 12.66 -23.16
C ASP A 224 -22.86 11.28 -23.68
N PRO A 225 -22.80 11.11 -25.02
CA PRO A 225 -22.64 9.81 -25.64
C PRO A 225 -21.23 9.23 -25.50
N ASP A 226 -20.27 10.00 -24.99
CA ASP A 226 -18.86 9.61 -24.88
C ASP A 226 -18.45 9.14 -23.46
N ILE A 227 -19.38 9.23 -22.50
CA ILE A 227 -19.28 8.62 -21.17
C ILE A 227 -19.98 7.28 -21.19
N GLY A 228 -19.32 6.23 -20.67
CA GLY A 228 -19.96 4.92 -20.66
C GLY A 228 -19.06 3.74 -20.38
N MET A 229 -19.65 2.57 -20.62
CA MET A 229 -19.04 1.26 -20.46
C MET A 229 -19.04 0.53 -21.80
N TYR A 230 -17.91 -0.09 -22.13
CA TYR A 230 -17.70 -0.79 -23.39
C TYR A 230 -16.73 -1.96 -23.22
N ARG A 231 -16.80 -2.93 -24.14
CA ARG A 231 -15.87 -4.06 -24.18
C ARG A 231 -14.68 -3.68 -25.05
N ILE A 232 -13.48 -3.81 -24.51
CA ILE A 232 -12.24 -3.47 -25.25
C ILE A 232 -11.74 -4.68 -26.05
N GLY A 233 -12.00 -5.89 -25.54
CA GLY A 233 -11.58 -7.16 -26.13
C GLY A 233 -12.07 -8.34 -25.31
N THR A 234 -11.54 -9.54 -25.59
CA THR A 234 -11.87 -10.76 -24.84
C THR A 234 -11.55 -10.60 -23.36
N ASP A 235 -12.59 -10.68 -22.53
CA ASP A 235 -12.54 -10.54 -21.07
C ASP A 235 -11.93 -9.21 -20.58
N ILE A 236 -12.07 -8.13 -21.38
CA ILE A 236 -11.58 -6.79 -21.03
C ILE A 236 -12.73 -5.77 -21.05
N LEU A 237 -12.97 -5.12 -19.90
CA LEU A 237 -13.98 -4.09 -19.71
C LEU A 237 -13.33 -2.70 -19.62
N GLY A 238 -13.88 -1.73 -20.34
CA GLY A 238 -13.44 -0.34 -20.33
C GLY A 238 -14.52 0.62 -19.83
N LEU A 239 -14.08 1.66 -19.12
CA LEU A 239 -14.89 2.82 -18.75
C LEU A 239 -14.30 4.07 -19.42
N SER A 240 -15.16 4.89 -20.03
CA SER A 240 -14.76 6.13 -20.70
C SER A 240 -15.39 7.36 -20.10
N THR A 241 -14.65 8.47 -20.19
CA THR A 241 -15.19 9.82 -20.07
C THR A 241 -14.53 10.70 -21.13
N THR A 242 -15.23 11.70 -21.65
CA THR A 242 -14.67 12.62 -22.67
C THR A 242 -14.14 11.87 -23.90
N GLY A 243 -14.79 10.75 -24.24
CA GLY A 243 -14.37 9.86 -25.33
C GLY A 243 -13.04 9.12 -25.13
N THR A 244 -12.45 9.18 -23.94
CA THR A 244 -11.15 8.61 -23.59
C THR A 244 -11.30 7.48 -22.57
N GLU A 245 -10.55 6.39 -22.73
CA GLU A 245 -10.48 5.33 -21.72
C GLU A 245 -9.89 5.87 -20.41
N ARG A 246 -10.62 5.76 -19.30
CA ARG A 246 -10.16 6.18 -17.97
C ARG A 246 -9.80 5.02 -17.07
N MET A 247 -10.49 3.91 -17.22
CA MET A 247 -10.27 2.72 -16.42
C MET A 247 -10.47 1.47 -17.27
N ARG A 248 -9.62 0.47 -17.07
CA ARG A 248 -9.76 -0.83 -17.70
C ARG A 248 -9.58 -1.97 -16.70
N PHE A 249 -10.35 -3.03 -16.90
CA PHE A 249 -10.24 -4.30 -16.21
C PHE A 249 -9.77 -5.33 -17.22
N LEU A 250 -8.61 -5.95 -16.99
CA LEU A 250 -8.03 -6.96 -17.88
C LEU A 250 -8.43 -8.38 -17.50
N ALA A 251 -8.37 -9.29 -18.48
CA ALA A 251 -8.69 -10.70 -18.32
C ALA A 251 -7.91 -11.41 -17.20
N ASN A 252 -6.69 -10.95 -16.91
CA ASN A 252 -5.81 -11.51 -15.87
C ASN A 252 -6.09 -10.94 -14.46
N GLY A 253 -7.13 -10.12 -14.30
CA GLY A 253 -7.51 -9.47 -13.04
C GLY A 253 -6.79 -8.17 -12.74
N GLN A 254 -5.96 -7.66 -13.65
CA GLN A 254 -5.35 -6.34 -13.50
C GLN A 254 -6.37 -5.23 -13.70
N VAL A 255 -6.27 -4.18 -12.89
CA VAL A 255 -7.08 -2.95 -13.00
C VAL A 255 -6.15 -1.77 -13.20
N SER A 256 -6.43 -0.96 -14.22
CA SER A 256 -5.58 0.20 -14.54
C SER A 256 -6.41 1.46 -14.71
N ILE A 257 -5.93 2.56 -14.12
CA ILE A 257 -6.53 3.90 -14.21
C ILE A 257 -5.55 4.83 -14.92
N ASN A 258 -6.06 5.53 -15.95
CA ASN A 258 -5.32 6.44 -16.82
C ASN A 258 -4.06 5.81 -17.47
N ASN A 259 -4.08 4.50 -17.69
CA ASN A 259 -2.99 3.77 -18.34
C ASN A 259 -3.54 2.58 -19.13
N ASN A 260 -3.30 2.60 -20.45
CA ASN A 260 -3.73 1.56 -21.37
C ASN A 260 -2.76 0.37 -21.45
N SER A 261 -1.59 0.44 -20.81
CA SER A 261 -0.51 -0.56 -20.83
C SER A 261 0.05 -0.77 -19.41
N PRO A 262 -0.74 -1.32 -18.47
CA PRO A 262 -0.25 -1.59 -17.11
C PRO A 262 0.93 -2.56 -17.12
N LEU A 263 1.85 -2.38 -16.18
CA LEU A 263 3.04 -3.22 -16.06
C LEU A 263 2.64 -4.65 -15.67
N GLY A 264 3.31 -5.66 -16.22
CA GLY A 264 2.86 -7.05 -16.16
C GLY A 264 2.76 -7.68 -14.75
N THR A 265 3.36 -7.05 -13.73
CA THR A 265 3.32 -7.52 -12.34
C THR A 265 2.19 -6.91 -11.51
N ASP A 266 1.62 -5.79 -11.93
CA ASP A 266 0.79 -4.95 -11.06
C ASP A 266 -0.67 -5.39 -11.09
N ARG A 267 -1.30 -5.65 -9.94
CA ARG A 267 -2.75 -5.94 -9.91
C ARG A 267 -3.60 -4.66 -10.03
N PHE A 268 -3.09 -3.56 -9.51
CA PHE A 268 -3.71 -2.24 -9.60
C PHE A 268 -2.66 -1.22 -10.00
N THR A 269 -2.88 -0.51 -11.10
CA THR A 269 -1.99 0.53 -11.61
C THR A 269 -2.77 1.84 -11.70
N VAL A 270 -2.22 2.91 -11.12
CA VAL A 270 -2.74 4.27 -11.28
C VAL A 270 -1.63 5.14 -11.81
N THR A 271 -1.86 5.79 -12.95
CA THR A 271 -0.86 6.66 -13.57
C THR A 271 -1.36 8.10 -13.54
N ALA A 272 -0.62 8.98 -12.86
CA ALA A 272 -0.79 10.41 -12.97
C ALA A 272 -0.11 10.89 -14.27
N VAL A 273 -0.73 11.85 -14.95
CA VAL A 273 -0.23 12.36 -16.25
C VAL A 273 0.62 13.63 -16.10
N ASP A 274 0.48 14.37 -14.99
CA ASP A 274 1.21 15.61 -14.71
C ASP A 274 1.69 15.68 -13.23
N THR A 275 1.50 16.83 -12.56
CA THR A 275 1.93 17.09 -11.16
C THR A 275 0.96 16.53 -10.12
N GLU A 276 0.13 15.56 -10.49
CA GLU A 276 -0.95 15.04 -9.68
C GLU A 276 -0.47 13.85 -8.85
N ASP A 277 -1.04 13.69 -7.64
CA ASP A 277 -0.83 12.48 -6.87
C ASP A 277 -1.62 11.33 -7.49
N ALA A 278 -0.93 10.29 -7.97
CA ALA A 278 -1.60 9.10 -8.52
C ALA A 278 -2.51 8.44 -7.46
N ILE A 279 -2.07 8.40 -6.20
CA ILE A 279 -2.88 7.94 -5.05
C ILE A 279 -2.60 8.88 -3.87
N ASN A 280 -3.63 9.55 -3.36
CA ASN A 280 -3.56 10.38 -2.15
C ASN A 280 -4.45 9.78 -1.04
N GLY A 281 -3.84 9.31 0.04
CA GLY A 281 -4.56 8.85 1.24
C GLY A 281 -4.81 9.98 2.22
N TYR A 282 -5.86 10.76 2.01
CA TYR A 282 -6.25 11.85 2.91
C TYR A 282 -7.34 11.41 3.89
N THR A 283 -7.10 11.58 5.19
CA THR A 283 -8.09 11.31 6.24
C THR A 283 -7.92 12.28 7.41
N THR A 284 -9.03 12.68 8.03
CA THR A 284 -9.04 13.58 9.19
C THR A 284 -8.97 12.82 10.52
N THR A 285 -9.35 11.54 10.53
CA THR A 285 -9.39 10.67 11.72
C THR A 285 -9.26 9.20 11.26
N GLY A 286 -8.05 8.74 10.93
CA GLY A 286 -7.83 7.36 10.52
C GLY A 286 -6.50 7.12 9.79
N THR A 287 -6.43 6.00 9.05
CA THR A 287 -5.28 5.65 8.21
C THR A 287 -5.60 5.98 6.74
N GLY A 288 -4.76 6.78 6.10
CA GLY A 288 -4.97 7.21 4.71
C GLY A 288 -4.71 6.10 3.68
N VAL A 289 -3.56 5.42 3.79
CA VAL A 289 -3.21 4.24 2.99
C VAL A 289 -2.73 3.14 3.93
N TYR A 290 -3.36 1.98 3.87
CA TYR A 290 -2.99 0.80 4.64
C TYR A 290 -2.59 -0.33 3.68
N GLY A 291 -1.36 -0.83 3.82
CA GLY A 291 -0.88 -2.00 3.08
C GLY A 291 -0.39 -3.06 4.06
N GLU A 292 -0.95 -4.25 3.95
CA GLU A 292 -0.66 -5.39 4.81
C GLU A 292 -0.14 -6.57 3.99
N ASN A 293 0.81 -7.32 4.56
CA ASN A 293 1.23 -8.61 4.02
C ASN A 293 1.12 -9.67 5.11
N SER A 294 0.17 -10.59 4.96
CA SER A 294 -0.13 -11.65 5.93
C SER A 294 0.77 -12.88 5.85
N SER A 295 1.69 -12.94 4.88
CA SER A 295 2.47 -14.15 4.56
C SER A 295 3.86 -14.22 5.22
N GLY A 296 4.24 -13.21 6.02
CA GLY A 296 5.53 -13.13 6.70
C GLY A 296 6.73 -12.84 5.79
N VAL A 297 6.56 -12.87 4.47
CA VAL A 297 7.63 -12.58 3.48
C VAL A 297 7.08 -11.67 2.38
N GLY A 298 7.15 -10.35 2.61
CA GLY A 298 6.89 -9.34 1.58
C GLY A 298 6.48 -7.98 2.17
N ASN A 299 6.38 -6.98 1.28
CA ASN A 299 6.13 -5.59 1.68
C ASN A 299 4.62 -5.28 1.65
N GLY A 300 4.10 -4.62 2.70
CA GLY A 300 2.73 -4.09 2.69
C GLY A 300 2.59 -2.85 1.79
N VAL A 301 3.52 -1.90 1.90
CA VAL A 301 3.65 -0.74 1.00
C VAL A 301 5.11 -0.62 0.58
N PHE A 302 5.38 -0.59 -0.73
CA PHE A 302 6.72 -0.45 -1.31
C PHE A 302 6.74 0.72 -2.29
N GLY A 303 7.61 1.70 -2.03
CA GLY A 303 7.78 2.87 -2.89
C GLY A 303 9.11 2.81 -3.65
N ASN A 304 9.06 2.67 -4.98
CA ASN A 304 10.23 2.76 -5.86
C ASN A 304 10.21 4.09 -6.61
N SER A 305 11.30 4.86 -6.55
CA SER A 305 11.43 6.07 -7.37
C SER A 305 12.88 6.36 -7.71
N ALA A 306 13.10 7.13 -8.78
CA ALA A 306 14.39 7.71 -9.11
C ALA A 306 14.79 8.90 -8.19
N ASN A 307 13.91 9.37 -7.30
CA ASN A 307 14.12 10.60 -6.52
C ASN A 307 13.67 10.48 -5.05
N VAL A 308 12.37 10.34 -4.76
CA VAL A 308 11.84 10.03 -3.41
C VAL A 308 10.74 8.97 -3.49
N GLY A 309 11.01 7.76 -3.00
CA GLY A 309 10.16 6.58 -3.18
C GLY A 309 8.85 6.63 -2.40
N ALA A 310 8.88 7.32 -1.26
CA ALA A 310 7.71 7.62 -0.43
C ALA A 310 7.92 8.97 0.25
N ARG A 311 7.08 9.96 -0.05
CA ARG A 311 7.00 11.23 0.70
C ARG A 311 5.95 11.09 1.79
N GLY A 312 6.31 10.47 2.91
CA GLY A 312 5.43 10.35 4.08
C GLY A 312 6.08 10.91 5.33
N TYR A 313 5.50 11.97 5.89
CA TYR A 313 5.79 12.35 7.28
C TYR A 313 5.10 11.32 8.19
N GLY A 314 5.85 10.31 8.65
CA GLY A 314 5.38 9.34 9.64
C GLY A 314 5.06 7.96 9.10
N ALA A 315 6.09 7.14 8.85
CA ALA A 315 5.92 5.68 8.85
C ALA A 315 5.89 5.20 10.31
N HIS A 316 4.71 5.23 10.95
CA HIS A 316 4.49 4.54 12.23
C HIS A 316 4.07 3.09 11.94
N GLY A 317 5.05 2.19 11.86
CA GLY A 317 4.80 0.76 12.01
C GLY A 317 4.65 0.44 13.49
N ALA A 318 3.43 0.59 14.04
CA ALA A 318 3.12 0.13 15.39
C ALA A 318 2.54 -1.29 15.31
N ILE A 319 3.26 -2.27 15.88
CA ILE A 319 2.75 -3.62 16.11
C ILE A 319 1.83 -3.54 17.33
N LEU A 320 0.57 -3.95 17.18
CA LEU A 320 -0.32 -4.31 18.28
C LEU A 320 -0.50 -5.83 18.30
N GLU A 321 0.22 -6.44 19.25
CA GLU A 321 0.04 -7.73 19.92
C GLU A 321 -0.30 -9.01 19.12
N SER A 322 0.64 -9.97 19.07
CA SER A 322 0.79 -11.08 20.05
C SER A 322 1.56 -12.26 19.43
N GLY A 323 2.72 -12.59 20.01
CA GLY A 323 3.47 -13.81 19.68
C GLY A 323 4.56 -13.65 18.61
N LEU A 324 5.81 -13.57 19.08
CA LEU A 324 7.08 -13.99 18.44
C LEU A 324 7.11 -14.07 16.89
N ASP A 325 7.67 -13.05 16.23
CA ASP A 325 9.04 -13.07 15.68
C ASP A 325 9.28 -11.85 14.76
N ALA A 326 10.41 -11.17 15.00
CA ALA A 326 11.12 -10.18 14.18
C ALA A 326 10.34 -9.29 13.18
N GLY A 327 10.26 -7.99 13.46
CA GLY A 327 9.95 -6.94 12.48
C GLY A 327 10.70 -5.63 12.77
N TYR A 328 11.32 -5.04 11.74
CA TYR A 328 12.08 -3.78 11.80
C TYR A 328 11.39 -2.65 11.04
N GLY A 329 11.53 -1.41 11.53
CA GLY A 329 10.95 -0.19 10.96
C GLY A 329 11.97 0.79 10.36
N ALA A 330 11.71 1.17 9.10
CA ALA A 330 12.13 2.37 8.36
C ALA A 330 13.62 2.63 8.01
N ILE A 331 13.84 3.16 6.79
CA ILE A 331 15.06 3.82 6.26
C ILE A 331 14.64 5.22 5.77
N ALA A 332 15.36 6.29 6.14
CA ALA A 332 15.17 7.63 5.58
C ALA A 332 16.52 8.28 5.24
N TRP A 333 16.73 8.64 3.96
CA TRP A 333 17.86 9.44 3.48
C TRP A 333 17.34 10.75 2.89
N ASN A 334 18.02 11.86 3.16
CA ASN A 334 17.70 13.21 2.67
C ASN A 334 18.88 13.76 1.86
N THR A 335 18.65 14.13 0.60
CA THR A 335 19.63 14.82 -0.25
C THR A 335 19.06 16.14 -0.75
N ALA A 336 19.20 17.22 0.02
CA ALA A 336 19.06 18.58 -0.46
C ALA A 336 20.03 19.54 0.24
N LEU A 337 20.51 20.52 -0.51
CA LEU A 337 21.57 21.46 -0.14
C LEU A 337 21.07 22.50 0.89
N ILE A 338 21.95 22.76 1.87
CA ILE A 338 22.05 23.91 2.82
C ILE A 338 21.03 24.02 3.98
N GLY A 339 21.54 24.03 5.24
CA GLY A 339 20.95 24.80 6.36
C GLY A 339 20.25 24.06 7.53
N THR A 340 21.04 23.48 8.44
CA THR A 340 20.76 23.22 9.89
C THR A 340 19.39 22.66 10.33
N ASN A 341 19.29 21.32 10.39
CA ASN A 341 18.98 20.49 11.59
C ASN A 341 18.20 19.20 11.24
N ARG A 342 18.65 18.08 11.83
CA ARG A 342 17.92 16.87 12.29
C ARG A 342 18.16 15.52 11.59
N THR A 343 17.98 14.51 12.46
CA THR A 343 18.41 13.11 12.58
C THR A 343 17.95 12.15 11.48
N GLY A 344 18.82 11.18 11.13
CA GLY A 344 18.63 10.27 9.99
C GLY A 344 18.13 8.85 10.25
N LEU A 345 18.35 8.20 11.41
CA LEU A 345 17.95 6.78 11.59
C LEU A 345 18.11 6.27 13.04
N LEU A 346 17.20 5.39 13.51
CA LEU A 346 17.32 4.59 14.75
C LEU A 346 16.96 3.13 14.44
N VAL A 347 17.87 2.18 14.67
CA VAL A 347 17.63 0.73 14.54
C VAL A 347 18.14 0.03 15.80
N LEU A 348 17.33 -0.86 16.39
CA LEU A 348 17.67 -1.76 17.49
C LEU A 348 17.81 -3.18 16.96
N GLY A 349 18.84 -3.90 17.37
CA GLY A 349 19.01 -5.34 17.22
C GLY A 349 18.84 -6.09 18.54
N GLN A 350 18.78 -7.41 18.43
CA GLN A 350 18.20 -8.37 19.37
C GLN A 350 18.97 -8.64 20.68
N ASN A 351 18.21 -9.13 21.68
CA ASN A 351 18.60 -9.88 22.89
C ASN A 351 19.32 -9.16 24.06
N LEU A 352 18.73 -8.12 24.65
CA LEU A 352 18.90 -7.81 26.09
C LEU A 352 17.77 -6.92 26.62
N SER A 353 17.43 -7.08 27.90
CA SER A 353 16.44 -6.24 28.58
C SER A 353 16.92 -4.78 28.65
N PRO A 354 16.07 -3.78 28.33
CA PRO A 354 16.46 -2.38 28.38
C PRO A 354 16.80 -1.97 29.81
N ILE A 355 18.05 -1.57 30.05
CA ILE A 355 18.38 -0.71 31.19
C ILE A 355 18.21 0.72 30.68
N THR A 356 17.03 1.30 30.93
CA THR A 356 16.77 2.70 30.63
C THR A 356 17.52 3.57 31.63
N PHE A 357 18.46 4.39 31.15
CA PHE A 357 18.91 5.57 31.87
C PHE A 357 18.13 6.79 31.34
N SER A 358 17.60 7.59 32.27
CA SER A 358 16.97 8.86 31.96
C SER A 358 17.98 9.79 31.23
N ASN A 359 17.52 10.46 30.17
CA ASN A 359 18.23 11.50 29.39
C ASN A 359 19.32 11.05 28.38
N THR A 360 19.11 10.00 27.58
CA THR A 360 19.99 9.69 26.42
C THR A 360 19.22 9.51 25.10
N GLY A 361 19.85 9.86 23.98
CA GLY A 361 19.33 9.71 22.62
C GLY A 361 20.15 8.67 21.84
N ALA A 362 19.44 7.71 21.25
CA ALA A 362 19.91 6.56 20.48
C ALA A 362 20.56 5.43 21.29
N ILE A 363 19.88 4.29 21.32
CA ILE A 363 20.41 2.99 21.78
C ILE A 363 20.60 2.14 20.53
N LEU A 364 21.80 1.59 20.34
CA LEU A 364 22.12 0.60 19.31
C LEU A 364 22.39 -0.72 20.06
N TYR A 365 21.62 -1.75 19.79
CA TYR A 365 21.75 -3.05 20.44
C TYR A 365 21.85 -4.15 19.40
N GLY A 366 22.57 -5.24 19.66
CA GLY A 366 22.65 -6.38 18.74
C GLY A 366 23.69 -7.39 19.20
N SER A 367 23.50 -8.66 18.86
CA SER A 367 24.45 -9.75 19.17
C SER A 367 25.70 -9.76 18.26
N GLY A 368 25.89 -8.70 17.46
CA GLY A 368 27.01 -8.46 16.54
C GLY A 368 27.28 -6.95 16.43
N SER A 369 27.83 -6.45 15.32
CA SER A 369 28.09 -5.00 15.14
C SER A 369 26.79 -4.18 15.22
N GLY A 370 26.58 -3.49 16.35
CA GLY A 370 25.32 -2.80 16.68
C GLY A 370 25.01 -1.57 15.83
N GLY A 371 25.97 -1.03 15.09
CA GLY A 371 25.77 0.02 14.09
C GLY A 371 27.07 0.39 13.40
N VAL A 372 27.00 0.61 12.08
CA VAL A 372 28.15 1.02 11.27
C VAL A 372 27.77 2.28 10.51
N SER A 373 28.62 3.31 10.58
CA SER A 373 28.48 4.53 9.80
C SER A 373 29.63 4.64 8.80
N PHE A 374 29.32 4.94 7.55
CA PHE A 374 30.29 5.10 6.47
C PHE A 374 30.35 6.55 6.03
N ALA A 375 31.50 7.18 6.26
CA ALA A 375 31.84 8.49 5.71
C ALA A 375 32.81 8.29 4.53
N SER A 376 32.42 8.71 3.32
CA SER A 376 33.15 8.42 2.08
C SER A 376 34.16 9.50 1.65
N SER A 377 34.26 10.60 2.40
CA SER A 377 35.23 11.67 2.16
C SER A 377 36.29 11.71 3.27
N LEU A 378 37.52 12.04 2.89
CA LEU A 378 38.64 12.26 3.81
C LEU A 378 38.36 13.33 4.87
N THR A 379 37.41 14.23 4.63
CA THR A 379 37.05 15.32 5.54
C THR A 379 35.77 15.07 6.33
N SER A 380 35.17 13.88 6.21
CA SER A 380 33.86 13.58 6.82
C SER A 380 33.99 12.89 8.16
N THR A 381 33.01 13.13 9.03
CA THR A 381 32.86 12.39 10.28
C THR A 381 31.92 11.20 10.09
N GLY A 382 32.38 9.99 10.42
CA GLY A 382 31.59 8.76 10.39
C GLY A 382 30.47 8.79 11.41
N PHE A 383 30.80 8.82 12.70
CA PHE A 383 29.82 8.87 13.78
C PHE A 383 29.95 10.16 14.59
N LEU A 384 28.88 10.97 14.66
CA LEU A 384 28.83 12.23 15.41
C LEU A 384 27.77 12.16 16.50
N ALA A 385 28.17 12.31 17.76
CA ALA A 385 27.29 12.30 18.92
C ALA A 385 27.34 13.62 19.67
N VAL A 386 26.17 14.15 20.06
CA VAL A 386 26.03 15.32 20.94
C VAL A 386 25.16 14.95 22.13
N GLY A 387 25.70 15.10 23.34
CA GLY A 387 25.02 14.73 24.58
C GLY A 387 25.08 15.82 25.65
N ASN A 388 24.47 15.55 26.81
CA ASN A 388 24.54 16.41 27.99
C ASN A 388 24.05 17.85 27.74
N ALA A 389 22.86 18.02 27.14
CA ALA A 389 22.27 19.31 26.80
C ALA A 389 23.11 20.21 25.85
N GLY A 390 24.08 19.63 25.13
CA GLY A 390 24.79 20.34 24.07
C GLY A 390 23.88 20.61 22.86
N THR A 391 23.89 21.84 22.36
CA THR A 391 23.19 22.24 21.12
C THR A 391 24.11 22.33 19.91
N THR A 392 25.43 22.21 20.14
CA THR A 392 26.47 22.35 19.11
C THR A 392 27.29 21.07 19.03
N ALA A 393 27.53 20.59 17.82
CA ALA A 393 28.39 19.46 17.53
C ALA A 393 29.71 19.96 16.95
N TYR A 394 30.84 19.45 17.44
CA TYR A 394 32.14 19.73 16.85
C TYR A 394 32.63 18.49 16.09
N SER A 395 33.04 18.71 14.84
CA SER A 395 33.75 17.72 14.02
C SER A 395 35.07 18.32 13.57
N LEU A 396 36.05 17.46 13.28
CA LEU A 396 37.33 17.91 12.78
C LEU A 396 37.20 18.32 11.30
N THR A 397 37.87 19.40 10.91
CA THR A 397 37.90 19.87 9.51
C THR A 397 38.46 18.82 8.54
N LEU A 398 39.32 17.93 9.04
CA LEU A 398 39.90 16.80 8.30
C LEU A 398 39.16 15.48 8.56
N GLY A 399 37.91 15.52 9.03
CA GLY A 399 37.09 14.33 9.28
C GLY A 399 37.49 13.52 10.52
N SER A 400 36.64 12.56 10.89
CA SER A 400 36.91 11.63 12.00
C SER A 400 36.07 10.36 11.91
N GLY A 401 36.56 9.22 12.37
CA GLY A 401 35.71 8.02 12.49
C GLY A 401 34.58 8.22 13.52
N LEU A 402 34.90 8.88 14.63
CA LEU A 402 34.03 9.17 15.76
C LEU A 402 34.26 10.62 16.23
N ALA A 403 33.21 11.36 16.53
CA ALA A 403 33.26 12.65 17.21
C ALA A 403 32.16 12.72 18.28
N GLY A 404 32.56 12.83 19.54
CA GLY A 404 31.64 12.97 20.67
C GLY A 404 31.75 14.36 21.30
N THR A 405 30.65 15.11 21.35
CA THR A 405 30.55 16.39 22.04
C THR A 405 29.60 16.27 23.22
N GLY A 406 30.04 16.68 24.40
CA GLY A 406 29.16 16.76 25.57
C GLY A 406 29.63 17.85 26.51
N SER A 407 28.71 18.46 27.25
CA SER A 407 29.03 19.52 28.21
C SER A 407 29.86 19.05 29.40
N SER A 408 29.77 17.77 29.76
CA SER A 408 30.56 17.14 30.83
C SER A 408 31.52 16.06 30.30
N THR A 409 31.03 15.15 29.46
CA THR A 409 31.83 14.07 28.87
C THR A 409 31.50 13.93 27.39
N GLY A 410 32.54 13.94 26.54
CA GLY A 410 32.39 13.79 25.08
C GLY A 410 32.24 12.32 24.65
N ILE A 411 33.08 11.43 25.16
CA ILE A 411 33.06 9.98 24.91
C ILE A 411 33.19 9.26 26.24
N TYR A 412 32.32 8.28 26.50
CA TYR A 412 32.35 7.43 27.69
C TYR A 412 32.45 5.96 27.28
N GLY A 413 33.53 5.29 27.67
CA GLY A 413 33.78 3.87 27.43
C GLY A 413 33.95 3.11 28.73
N ILE A 414 33.18 2.03 28.94
CA ILE A 414 33.29 1.15 30.09
C ILE A 414 33.28 -0.30 29.64
N SER A 415 34.29 -1.07 30.07
CA SER A 415 34.29 -2.53 29.94
C SER A 415 33.76 -3.16 31.22
N THR A 416 32.64 -3.88 31.13
CA THR A 416 31.98 -4.54 32.27
C THR A 416 32.32 -6.02 32.41
N ALA A 417 33.11 -6.58 31.49
CA ALA A 417 33.54 -7.96 31.55
C ALA A 417 34.23 -8.27 32.88
N THR A 418 33.90 -9.40 33.50
CA THR A 418 34.45 -9.82 34.80
C THR A 418 35.67 -10.73 34.68
N ALA A 419 35.95 -11.28 33.50
CA ALA A 419 37.11 -12.12 33.20
C ALA A 419 37.79 -11.73 31.87
N GLY A 420 39.05 -12.15 31.70
CA GLY A 420 39.85 -11.87 30.50
C GLY A 420 40.49 -10.48 30.46
N THR A 421 41.23 -10.20 29.38
CA THR A 421 41.77 -8.88 29.08
C THR A 421 40.62 -7.91 28.81
N ARG A 422 40.65 -6.73 29.41
CA ARG A 422 39.58 -5.73 29.31
C ARG A 422 40.14 -4.32 29.25
N GLN A 423 39.45 -3.45 28.54
CA GLN A 423 39.90 -2.08 28.25
C GLN A 423 38.71 -1.14 28.04
N GLY A 424 38.80 0.08 28.56
CA GLY A 424 37.79 1.12 28.36
C GLY A 424 37.84 1.72 26.95
N ALA A 425 39.04 1.82 26.37
CA ALA A 425 39.25 2.18 24.97
C ALA A 425 40.56 1.59 24.42
N TYR A 426 40.55 1.26 23.13
CA TYR A 426 41.72 0.81 22.36
C TYR A 426 41.86 1.67 21.11
N PHE A 427 43.00 2.32 20.96
CA PHE A 427 43.33 3.11 19.80
C PHE A 427 44.57 2.51 19.14
N SER A 428 44.48 2.28 17.83
CA SER A 428 45.61 1.84 17.03
C SER A 428 45.65 2.62 15.74
N MET A 429 46.86 2.95 15.30
CA MET A 429 47.10 3.61 14.02
C MET A 429 47.66 2.60 13.03
N ASN A 430 47.03 2.49 11.86
CA ASN A 430 47.59 1.70 10.77
C ASN A 430 48.74 2.47 10.09
N LYS A 431 49.97 2.12 10.44
CA LYS A 431 51.20 2.68 9.85
C LYS A 431 51.47 2.08 8.46
N SER A 432 51.12 0.81 8.26
CA SER A 432 51.42 0.05 7.05
C SER A 432 50.51 0.40 5.85
N GLY A 433 49.37 1.05 6.10
CA GLY A 433 48.34 1.34 5.08
C GLY A 433 47.56 0.09 4.62
N ASN A 434 47.87 -1.09 5.16
CA ASN A 434 47.21 -2.34 4.80
C ASN A 434 46.19 -2.72 5.89
N VAL A 435 44.93 -2.92 5.51
CA VAL A 435 43.84 -3.23 6.47
C VAL A 435 43.82 -4.70 6.92
N THR A 436 44.74 -5.52 6.41
CA THR A 436 44.79 -6.97 6.67
C THR A 436 46.22 -7.52 6.56
N PRO A 437 46.78 -8.19 7.59
CA PRO A 437 46.53 -8.09 9.03
C PRO A 437 47.16 -6.79 9.59
N ALA A 438 46.72 -6.35 10.77
CA ALA A 438 47.40 -5.28 11.51
C ALA A 438 48.90 -5.64 11.59
N ALA A 439 49.76 -4.74 11.12
CA ALA A 439 51.18 -4.96 11.24
C ALA A 439 51.50 -5.02 12.73
N ALA A 440 52.38 -5.92 13.15
CA ALA A 440 52.91 -5.97 14.51
C ALA A 440 53.72 -4.71 14.90
N ASP A 441 53.66 -3.65 14.08
CA ASP A 441 54.46 -2.43 14.09
C ASP A 441 53.57 -1.18 14.26
N ASP A 442 52.26 -1.37 14.45
CA ASP A 442 51.28 -0.29 14.58
C ASP A 442 51.27 0.27 16.02
N PRO A 443 51.37 1.59 16.23
CA PRO A 443 51.29 2.19 17.56
C PRO A 443 49.95 1.88 18.24
N VAL A 444 50.00 1.65 19.55
CA VAL A 444 48.83 1.29 20.37
C VAL A 444 48.72 2.20 21.58
N ALA A 445 47.50 2.66 21.88
CA ALA A 445 47.15 3.31 23.12
C ALA A 445 45.91 2.66 23.74
N ILE A 446 46.05 2.15 24.96
CA ILE A 446 44.96 1.59 25.76
C ILE A 446 44.69 2.54 26.92
N LEU A 447 43.43 2.95 27.08
CA LEU A 447 43.00 3.78 28.20
C LEU A 447 42.16 2.94 29.17
N ALA A 448 42.57 2.93 30.44
CA ALA A 448 42.00 2.14 31.53
C ALA A 448 41.87 0.65 31.17
N GLY A 449 42.87 -0.15 31.53
CA GLY A 449 42.93 -1.55 31.12
C GLY A 449 43.33 -2.54 32.22
N TYR A 450 43.12 -3.81 31.90
CA TYR A 450 43.58 -4.97 32.66
C TYR A 450 44.11 -6.02 31.69
N ASN A 451 45.37 -6.41 31.82
CA ASN A 451 46.05 -7.32 30.89
C ASN A 451 45.92 -8.81 31.25
N GLY A 452 45.00 -9.15 32.16
CA GLY A 452 44.89 -10.50 32.72
C GLY A 452 45.66 -10.68 34.04
N SER A 453 46.58 -9.76 34.38
CA SER A 453 47.35 -9.81 35.64
C SER A 453 47.34 -8.49 36.41
N TYR A 454 47.43 -7.34 35.73
CA TYR A 454 47.55 -6.03 36.36
C TYR A 454 46.54 -5.04 35.79
N TYR A 455 46.01 -4.17 36.67
CA TYR A 455 45.24 -2.99 36.28
C TYR A 455 46.18 -1.82 36.01
N PHE A 456 45.89 -1.04 34.98
CA PHE A 456 46.66 0.13 34.60
C PHE A 456 45.76 1.27 34.12
N GLY A 457 46.15 2.50 34.41
CA GLY A 457 45.43 3.70 33.97
C GLY A 457 45.61 3.98 32.46
N GLY A 458 46.79 3.68 31.93
CA GLY A 458 47.06 3.73 30.49
C GLY A 458 48.22 2.82 30.10
N TYR A 459 48.24 2.42 28.84
CA TYR A 459 49.36 1.73 28.21
C TYR A 459 49.59 2.35 26.85
N PHE A 460 50.83 2.74 26.57
CA PHE A 460 51.23 3.38 25.33
C PHE A 460 52.43 2.63 24.76
N ASP A 461 52.35 2.30 23.48
CA ASP A 461 53.35 1.55 22.75
C ASP A 461 53.58 2.25 21.41
N GLY A 462 54.82 2.74 21.20
CA GLY A 462 55.22 3.34 19.93
C GLY A 462 55.36 2.30 18.82
N ASN A 463 55.56 1.04 19.23
CA ASN A 463 55.63 -0.16 18.43
C ASN A 463 56.58 -0.03 17.23
N GLN A 464 57.66 0.74 17.42
CA GLN A 464 58.68 0.96 16.39
C GLN A 464 59.63 -0.24 16.25
N ASP A 465 59.49 -1.22 17.14
CA ASP A 465 60.35 -2.39 17.37
C ASP A 465 60.49 -3.34 16.18
N ASN A 466 59.54 -3.25 15.25
CA ASN A 466 59.40 -4.20 14.17
C ASN A 466 59.41 -3.38 12.88
N THR A 467 60.55 -3.38 12.19
CA THR A 467 60.59 -2.96 10.80
C THR A 467 60.71 -4.25 10.02
N GLY A 468 59.72 -4.53 9.18
CA GLY A 468 59.69 -5.68 8.28
C GLY A 468 60.80 -5.66 7.22
N ASN A 469 62.06 -5.60 7.63
CA ASN A 469 63.21 -5.85 6.79
C ASN A 469 63.93 -7.08 7.33
N ALA A 470 64.11 -8.09 6.49
CA ALA A 470 64.68 -9.40 6.80
C ALA A 470 66.18 -9.38 7.14
N GLY A 471 66.64 -8.34 7.83
CA GLY A 471 68.00 -8.18 8.32
C GLY A 471 68.18 -6.79 8.92
N GLY A 472 68.15 -6.68 10.25
CA GLY A 472 68.64 -5.49 10.94
C GLY A 472 67.87 -5.10 12.18
N ASN A 473 68.26 -5.71 13.31
CA ASN A 473 68.20 -5.19 14.68
C ASN A 473 66.83 -4.77 15.24
N ASN A 474 66.29 -5.61 16.13
CA ASN A 474 65.28 -5.24 17.13
C ASN A 474 65.73 -3.93 17.82
N ILE A 475 65.14 -2.81 17.42
CA ILE A 475 65.19 -1.58 18.19
C ILE A 475 64.31 -1.83 19.40
N GLY A 476 64.85 -1.58 20.60
CA GLY A 476 64.29 -2.07 21.85
C GLY A 476 62.87 -1.61 22.12
N GLU A 477 62.14 -2.43 22.89
CA GLU A 477 60.74 -2.20 23.25
C GLU A 477 60.51 -0.75 23.73
N ASP A 478 59.50 -0.06 23.19
CA ASP A 478 59.18 1.35 23.48
C ASP A 478 57.78 1.54 24.11
N TYR A 479 57.42 0.66 25.05
CA TYR A 479 56.15 0.71 25.76
C TYR A 479 56.26 1.30 27.16
N ALA A 480 55.17 1.90 27.64
CA ALA A 480 55.02 2.32 29.02
C ALA A 480 53.60 2.11 29.55
N TYR A 481 53.53 1.51 30.73
CA TYR A 481 52.36 1.50 31.59
C TYR A 481 52.31 2.78 32.43
N VAL A 482 51.15 3.40 32.52
CA VAL A 482 50.88 4.61 33.31
C VAL A 482 49.91 4.27 34.42
N GLY A 483 50.33 4.49 35.67
CA GLY A 483 49.55 4.17 36.87
C GLY A 483 49.26 2.68 36.98
N ILE A 484 50.27 1.90 37.35
CA ILE A 484 50.21 0.44 37.47
C ILE A 484 50.73 -0.03 38.83
N THR A 485 50.16 -1.10 39.37
CA THR A 485 50.71 -1.80 40.53
C THR A 485 51.16 -3.19 40.09
N VAL A 486 52.44 -3.50 40.31
CA VAL A 486 53.04 -4.79 39.97
C VAL A 486 53.56 -5.42 41.26
N GLY A 487 53.06 -6.61 41.58
CA GLY A 487 53.20 -7.17 42.93
C GLY A 487 52.58 -6.22 43.96
N ASN A 488 53.36 -5.81 44.95
CA ASN A 488 52.92 -4.87 45.99
C ASN A 488 53.46 -3.45 45.80
N THR A 489 54.04 -3.12 44.64
CA THR A 489 54.66 -1.82 44.39
C THR A 489 53.88 -1.06 43.32
N THR A 490 53.54 0.19 43.61
CA THR A 490 52.84 1.08 42.68
C THR A 490 53.81 1.99 41.94
N TYR A 491 53.72 2.00 40.62
CA TYR A 491 54.55 2.76 39.71
C TYR A 491 53.73 3.83 38.99
N LYS A 492 54.26 5.06 38.94
CA LYS A 492 53.65 6.16 38.19
C LYS A 492 53.73 5.92 36.69
N ILE A 493 54.93 5.58 36.20
CA ILE A 493 55.22 5.17 34.83
C ILE A 493 56.19 3.99 34.93
N LEU A 494 55.92 2.90 34.22
CA LEU A 494 56.76 1.71 34.18
C LEU A 494 56.81 1.20 32.74
N GLY A 495 57.98 1.22 32.13
CA GLY A 495 58.13 0.91 30.73
C GLY A 495 59.57 0.63 30.35
N THR A 496 59.75 0.32 29.09
CA THR A 496 61.03 0.11 28.45
C THR A 496 61.43 1.42 27.75
N GLY A 497 62.56 2.01 28.15
CA GLY A 497 63.01 3.31 27.67
C GLY A 497 63.60 4.19 28.77
N SER A 498 64.29 5.28 28.39
CA SER A 498 64.95 6.18 29.34
C SER A 498 63.99 7.22 29.93
N ASN A 499 63.95 7.33 31.27
CA ASN A 499 63.22 8.40 31.93
C ASN A 499 63.90 9.77 31.67
N SER A 500 63.16 10.74 31.11
CA SER A 500 63.74 11.99 30.63
C SER A 500 62.76 13.17 30.68
N THR A 501 63.31 14.40 30.61
CA THR A 501 62.58 15.66 30.49
C THR A 501 63.16 16.52 29.36
N MET A 502 62.52 17.63 29.02
CA MET A 502 62.89 18.46 27.87
C MET A 502 62.99 19.94 28.26
N ILE A 503 64.06 20.59 27.80
CA ILE A 503 64.25 22.04 27.90
C ILE A 503 64.34 22.67 26.51
N ASN A 504 64.15 23.99 26.41
CA ASN A 504 64.49 24.75 25.20
C ASN A 504 65.92 25.27 25.34
N ASP A 505 66.73 25.15 24.29
CA ASP A 505 67.97 25.92 24.18
C ASP A 505 67.70 27.38 23.78
N SER A 506 68.75 28.18 23.72
CA SER A 506 68.65 29.61 23.38
C SER A 506 68.13 29.90 21.98
N GLN A 507 68.09 28.89 21.09
CA GLN A 507 67.54 28.98 19.75
C GLN A 507 66.10 28.46 19.67
N GLY A 508 65.53 28.01 20.80
CA GLY A 508 64.20 27.41 20.89
C GLY A 508 64.17 25.92 20.53
N ASN A 509 65.31 25.29 20.25
CA ASN A 509 65.34 23.85 19.98
C ASN A 509 65.14 23.06 21.27
N LYS A 510 64.46 21.91 21.15
CA LYS A 510 64.24 20.99 22.26
C LYS A 510 65.51 20.18 22.57
N ARG A 511 65.91 20.13 23.85
CA ARG A 511 67.04 19.32 24.36
C ARG A 511 66.57 18.37 25.44
N ILE A 512 67.02 17.12 25.41
CA ILE A 512 66.61 16.04 26.32
C ILE A 512 67.58 15.98 27.51
N LEU A 513 67.05 15.94 28.73
CA LEU A 513 67.77 15.69 29.97
C LEU A 513 67.33 14.33 30.51
N PHE A 514 68.27 13.51 30.95
CA PHE A 514 67.99 12.18 31.47
C PHE A 514 67.92 12.18 32.99
N SER A 515 67.00 11.38 33.52
CA SER A 515 66.92 11.12 34.96
C SER A 515 67.89 10.01 35.34
N THR A 516 68.45 10.08 36.56
CA THR A 516 69.24 8.98 37.11
C THR A 516 68.32 7.81 37.48
N GLU A 517 68.67 6.61 37.03
CA GLU A 517 67.94 5.37 37.37
C GLU A 517 68.74 4.55 38.38
N ALA A 518 68.06 3.99 39.38
CA ALA A 518 68.66 3.22 40.45
C ALA A 518 68.03 1.82 40.54
N PRO A 519 68.79 0.79 40.96
CA PRO A 519 68.22 -0.53 41.23
C PRO A 519 67.20 -0.55 42.37
N GLU A 520 67.22 0.46 43.25
CA GLU A 520 66.38 0.61 44.43
C GLU A 520 65.54 1.90 44.34
N ILE A 521 64.45 1.99 45.10
CA ILE A 521 63.63 3.20 45.18
C ILE A 521 64.21 4.17 46.22
N LEU A 522 64.89 5.20 45.74
CA LEU A 522 65.66 6.13 46.56
C LEU A 522 65.08 7.55 46.52
N PHE A 523 65.20 8.27 47.62
CA PHE A 523 65.05 9.72 47.69
C PHE A 523 66.39 10.38 48.00
N GLU A 524 66.58 11.55 47.41
CA GLU A 524 67.72 12.41 47.64
C GLU A 524 67.26 13.75 48.18
N ASP A 525 68.07 14.33 49.06
CA ASP A 525 67.90 15.69 49.55
C ASP A 525 69.26 16.38 49.59
N TYR A 526 69.24 17.70 49.44
CA TYR A 526 70.41 18.54 49.25
C TYR A 526 70.33 19.71 50.21
N GLY A 527 71.45 20.05 50.85
CA GLY A 527 71.50 21.22 51.70
C GLY A 527 72.91 21.65 52.02
N THR A 528 73.01 22.60 52.94
CA THR A 528 74.28 23.12 53.44
C THR A 528 74.32 22.99 54.95
N GLY A 529 75.52 23.02 55.52
CA GLY A 529 75.77 22.96 56.94
C GLY A 529 77.06 23.68 57.29
N GLN A 530 77.30 23.87 58.59
CA GLN A 530 78.53 24.49 59.07
C GLN A 530 79.01 23.74 60.32
N LEU A 531 80.31 23.40 60.35
CA LEU A 531 80.93 22.90 61.57
C LEU A 531 80.91 24.00 62.65
N VAL A 532 80.69 23.62 63.91
CA VAL A 532 80.82 24.53 65.05
C VAL A 532 81.81 23.91 66.03
N ASN A 533 83.01 24.47 66.12
CA ASN A 533 84.14 23.87 66.84
C ASN A 533 84.41 22.42 66.41
N GLY A 534 84.43 22.16 65.11
CA GLY A 534 84.78 20.86 64.52
C GLY A 534 83.66 19.81 64.53
N LYS A 535 82.45 20.15 64.98
CA LYS A 535 81.31 19.22 64.99
C LYS A 535 80.00 19.94 64.69
N THR A 536 79.09 19.30 63.96
CA THR A 536 77.71 19.76 63.83
C THR A 536 76.75 18.60 63.58
N THR A 537 75.48 18.77 63.94
CA THR A 537 74.42 17.82 63.62
C THR A 537 73.42 18.48 62.69
N ILE A 538 73.19 17.87 61.55
CA ILE A 538 72.18 18.30 60.59
C ILE A 538 70.89 17.55 60.90
N ASN A 539 69.83 18.28 61.21
CA ASN A 539 68.49 17.74 61.36
C ASN A 539 67.82 17.72 59.99
N LEU A 540 67.29 16.57 59.60
CA LEU A 540 66.52 16.43 58.37
C LEU A 540 65.13 17.00 58.56
N ASP A 541 64.51 17.42 57.44
CA ASP A 541 63.13 17.88 57.46
C ASP A 541 62.21 16.79 58.06
N PRO A 542 61.29 17.15 58.98
CA PRO A 542 60.41 16.17 59.62
C PRO A 542 59.53 15.39 58.62
N LEU A 543 59.10 16.03 57.52
CA LEU A 543 58.33 15.36 56.47
C LEU A 543 59.21 14.39 55.71
N LEU A 544 60.44 14.77 55.34
CA LEU A 544 61.39 13.86 54.70
C LEU A 544 61.68 12.65 55.61
N SER A 545 61.93 12.91 56.89
CA SER A 545 62.16 11.89 57.92
C SER A 545 61.01 10.88 58.01
N SER A 546 59.77 11.33 57.75
CA SER A 546 58.58 10.48 57.79
C SER A 546 58.39 9.59 56.55
N ILE A 547 59.08 9.88 55.43
CA ILE A 547 58.92 9.19 54.14
C ILE A 547 60.17 8.43 53.68
N ILE A 548 61.23 8.40 54.49
CA ILE A 548 62.45 7.61 54.24
C ILE A 548 62.56 6.45 55.23
N HIS A 549 63.23 5.37 54.84
CA HIS A 549 63.52 4.22 55.69
C HIS A 549 65.02 4.12 55.94
N VAL A 550 65.42 4.21 57.20
CA VAL A 550 66.82 4.04 57.63
C VAL A 550 66.91 2.88 58.60
N SER A 551 67.73 1.88 58.27
CA SER A 551 68.00 0.73 59.12
C SER A 551 69.42 0.22 58.90
N LYS A 552 69.81 -0.84 59.61
CA LYS A 552 71.13 -1.48 59.41
C LYS A 552 71.32 -1.99 57.98
N ASN A 553 70.25 -2.49 57.35
CA ASN A 553 70.29 -3.02 56.00
C ASN A 553 70.08 -1.92 54.94
N HIS A 554 69.45 -0.80 55.32
CA HIS A 554 69.20 0.38 54.48
C HIS A 554 69.81 1.63 55.14
N PRO A 555 71.14 1.76 55.19
CA PRO A 555 71.78 2.87 55.88
C PRO A 555 71.61 4.17 55.10
N LEU A 556 71.40 5.29 55.81
CA LEU A 556 71.47 6.62 55.23
C LEU A 556 72.87 6.85 54.64
N LYS A 557 72.93 7.19 53.34
CA LYS A 557 74.17 7.57 52.67
C LYS A 557 74.27 9.09 52.72
N VAL A 558 75.40 9.61 53.20
CA VAL A 558 75.63 11.05 53.39
C VAL A 558 76.95 11.39 52.73
N PHE A 559 76.92 12.40 51.87
CA PHE A 559 78.09 12.88 51.14
C PHE A 559 78.31 14.35 51.49
N ILE A 560 79.53 14.70 51.86
CA ILE A 560 79.91 16.06 52.30
C ILE A 560 80.94 16.62 51.32
N GLN A 561 80.66 17.82 50.81
CA GLN A 561 81.62 18.64 50.08
C GLN A 561 82.01 19.83 50.94
N LEU A 562 83.25 19.83 51.42
CA LEU A 562 83.82 20.92 52.21
C LEU A 562 84.09 22.15 51.34
N GLU A 563 83.82 23.34 51.87
CA GLU A 563 83.97 24.63 51.17
C GLU A 563 85.00 25.55 51.85
N GLY A 564 85.91 24.97 52.64
CA GLY A 564 87.01 25.67 53.30
C GLY A 564 88.03 24.71 53.92
N ASP A 565 89.12 25.26 54.45
CA ASP A 565 90.23 24.48 55.02
C ASP A 565 89.89 23.83 56.36
N CYS A 566 90.01 22.50 56.43
CA CYS A 566 89.87 21.70 57.64
C CYS A 566 90.64 20.37 57.50
N ASN A 567 90.67 19.54 58.55
CA ASN A 567 91.38 18.24 58.53
C ASN A 567 90.63 17.11 57.78
N GLY A 568 89.56 17.43 57.04
CA GLY A 568 88.60 16.46 56.52
C GLY A 568 87.54 16.07 57.56
N VAL A 569 86.50 15.36 57.13
CA VAL A 569 85.35 15.00 57.98
C VAL A 569 84.95 13.54 57.85
N TYR A 570 84.33 13.01 58.91
CA TYR A 570 83.55 11.76 58.86
C TYR A 570 82.12 12.02 59.33
N VAL A 571 81.19 11.15 58.90
CA VAL A 571 79.78 11.22 59.29
C VAL A 571 79.44 10.06 60.22
N THR A 572 78.82 10.37 61.34
CA THR A 572 78.35 9.41 62.36
C THR A 572 76.89 9.70 62.75
N ASP A 573 76.32 8.85 63.61
CA ASP A 573 75.00 9.04 64.20
C ASP A 573 73.89 9.24 63.15
N LYS A 574 74.01 8.47 62.05
CA LYS A 574 73.09 8.54 60.91
C LYS A 574 71.78 7.87 61.25
N THR A 575 70.71 8.65 61.32
CA THR A 575 69.34 8.21 61.59
C THR A 575 68.38 8.73 60.52
N ALA A 576 67.11 8.37 60.58
CA ALA A 576 66.08 8.94 59.70
C ALA A 576 65.83 10.43 59.97
N ASN A 577 66.30 10.96 61.12
CA ASN A 577 65.99 12.31 61.59
C ASN A 577 67.19 13.25 61.50
N SER A 578 68.42 12.72 61.52
CA SER A 578 69.63 13.53 61.55
C SER A 578 70.88 12.74 61.21
N PHE A 579 71.96 13.46 60.95
CA PHE A 579 73.33 12.92 60.90
C PHE A 579 74.31 13.92 61.50
N THR A 580 75.42 13.42 62.04
CA THR A 580 76.46 14.25 62.67
C THR A 580 77.73 14.24 61.83
N VAL A 581 78.24 15.43 61.52
CA VAL A 581 79.51 15.64 60.81
C VAL A 581 80.57 16.04 61.83
N VAL A 582 81.69 15.34 61.83
CA VAL A 582 82.80 15.56 62.76
C VAL A 582 84.10 15.69 61.99
N GLU A 583 84.89 16.71 62.34
CA GLU A 583 86.22 16.94 61.78
C GLU A 583 87.23 15.90 62.30
N LEU A 584 88.10 15.45 61.41
CA LEU A 584 89.15 14.49 61.75
C LEU A 584 90.20 15.12 62.70
N ASN A 585 90.94 14.25 63.39
CA ASN A 585 92.04 14.60 64.30
C ASN A 585 91.68 15.57 65.43
N GLY A 586 90.40 15.64 65.83
CA GLY A 586 89.94 16.57 66.86
C GLY A 586 90.02 18.04 66.44
N GLY A 587 89.92 18.31 65.13
CA GLY A 587 89.86 19.65 64.58
C GLY A 587 88.70 20.47 65.17
N LYS A 588 88.84 21.80 65.12
CA LYS A 588 87.90 22.76 65.72
C LYS A 588 87.43 23.82 64.73
N SER A 589 87.50 23.53 63.44
CA SER A 589 87.15 24.48 62.39
C SER A 589 85.65 24.80 62.40
N ASN A 590 85.29 25.91 61.75
CA ASN A 590 83.91 26.32 61.51
C ASN A 590 83.56 26.34 60.01
N VAL A 591 84.11 25.38 59.27
CA VAL A 591 84.02 25.34 57.81
C VAL A 591 82.57 25.06 57.36
N PRO A 592 82.05 25.85 56.39
CA PRO A 592 80.80 25.54 55.71
C PRO A 592 80.99 24.35 54.76
N PHE A 593 79.92 23.61 54.53
CA PHE A 593 79.92 22.49 53.61
C PHE A 593 78.55 22.34 52.95
N SER A 594 78.57 21.83 51.73
CA SER A 594 77.39 21.31 51.05
C SER A 594 77.25 19.82 51.35
N TRP A 595 76.01 19.33 51.41
CA TRP A 595 75.71 17.92 51.60
C TRP A 595 74.60 17.47 50.67
N HIS A 596 74.64 16.19 50.29
CA HIS A 596 73.46 15.49 49.84
C HIS A 596 73.35 14.15 50.56
N ILE A 597 72.12 13.66 50.66
CA ILE A 597 71.84 12.34 51.22
C ILE A 597 71.12 11.48 50.19
N VAL A 598 71.27 10.16 50.35
CA VAL A 598 70.51 9.16 49.59
C VAL A 598 69.93 8.16 50.58
N ALA A 599 68.61 8.00 50.58
CA ALA A 599 67.89 7.12 51.49
C ALA A 599 66.84 6.29 50.75
N ASN A 600 66.57 5.07 51.22
CA ASN A 600 65.47 4.26 50.67
C ASN A 600 64.14 4.93 51.00
N ARG A 601 63.23 4.97 50.03
CA ARG A 601 61.86 5.42 50.24
C ARG A 601 61.15 4.47 51.20
N ALA A 602 60.46 5.00 52.21
CA ALA A 602 59.63 4.20 53.10
C ALA A 602 58.41 3.62 52.38
N ASP A 603 57.96 2.46 52.85
CA ASP A 603 56.70 1.85 52.40
C ASP A 603 55.54 2.83 52.60
N THR A 604 54.64 2.89 51.61
CA THR A 604 53.43 3.68 51.74
C THR A 604 52.41 2.87 52.53
N LYS A 605 51.84 3.47 53.58
CA LYS A 605 50.88 2.82 54.47
C LYS A 605 49.52 3.52 54.42
N SER A 606 48.44 2.76 54.56
CA SER A 606 47.10 3.29 54.83
C SER A 606 46.97 3.81 56.26
N GLN A 607 45.84 4.45 56.57
CA GLN A 607 45.57 4.99 57.92
C GLN A 607 45.57 3.92 59.03
N ASP A 608 45.25 2.67 58.70
CA ASP A 608 45.29 1.52 59.62
C ASP A 608 46.69 0.89 59.77
N GLY A 609 47.69 1.45 59.07
CA GLY A 609 49.08 0.98 59.10
C GLY A 609 49.41 -0.15 58.14
N SER A 610 48.45 -0.67 57.37
CA SER A 610 48.73 -1.69 56.35
C SER A 610 49.54 -1.11 55.18
N ILE A 611 50.43 -1.91 54.58
CA ILE A 611 51.25 -1.45 53.44
C ILE A 611 50.40 -1.47 52.18
N ILE A 612 50.18 -0.28 51.59
CA ILE A 612 49.48 -0.11 50.31
C ILE A 612 50.43 -0.02 49.11
N SER A 613 51.71 0.29 49.34
CA SER A 613 52.76 0.14 48.35
C SER A 613 54.09 -0.13 49.03
N LYS A 614 54.70 -1.27 48.69
CA LYS A 614 56.03 -1.66 49.15
C LYS A 614 57.11 -0.96 48.32
N HIS A 615 58.05 -0.30 48.98
CA HIS A 615 59.20 0.39 48.39
C HIS A 615 60.52 -0.07 49.01
N VAL A 616 60.51 -0.41 50.30
CA VAL A 616 61.66 -0.96 51.00
C VAL A 616 61.93 -2.37 50.47
N ASP A 617 63.21 -2.73 50.33
CA ASP A 617 63.71 -4.00 49.78
C ASP A 617 63.37 -4.26 48.29
N VAL A 618 62.73 -3.32 47.60
CA VAL A 618 62.46 -3.48 46.16
C VAL A 618 63.75 -3.22 45.39
N ARG A 619 64.29 -4.28 44.78
CA ARG A 619 65.50 -4.21 43.94
C ARG A 619 65.40 -5.13 42.73
N PHE A 620 65.52 -4.57 41.52
CA PHE A 620 65.31 -5.28 40.24
C PHE A 620 64.08 -6.21 40.23
N PRO A 621 62.88 -5.71 40.56
CA PRO A 621 61.67 -6.53 40.48
C PRO A 621 61.39 -6.93 39.03
N ILE A 622 60.72 -8.08 38.85
CA ILE A 622 60.24 -8.51 37.53
C ILE A 622 59.13 -7.55 37.08
N GLY A 623 59.33 -6.92 35.94
CA GLY A 623 58.35 -6.03 35.32
C GLY A 623 57.26 -6.77 34.53
N PRO A 624 56.16 -6.08 34.17
CA PRO A 624 55.13 -6.62 33.31
C PRO A 624 55.62 -6.68 31.85
N ASN A 625 55.22 -7.73 31.13
CA ASN A 625 55.55 -7.90 29.71
C ASN A 625 54.83 -6.86 28.83
N LYS A 626 55.36 -6.63 27.63
CA LYS A 626 54.68 -5.93 26.53
C LYS A 626 53.31 -6.56 26.26
N ILE A 627 52.27 -5.74 26.05
CA ILE A 627 50.94 -6.24 25.67
C ILE A 627 50.98 -6.56 24.18
N GLN A 628 50.56 -7.77 23.82
CA GLN A 628 50.43 -8.15 22.42
C GLN A 628 49.22 -7.42 21.80
N PRO A 629 49.36 -6.80 20.62
CA PRO A 629 48.24 -6.19 19.90
C PRO A 629 47.12 -7.22 19.69
N LEU A 630 45.87 -6.74 19.67
CA LEU A 630 44.74 -7.60 19.34
C LEU A 630 44.85 -8.08 17.87
N GLU A 631 44.78 -9.39 17.64
CA GLU A 631 44.71 -9.93 16.29
C GLU A 631 43.37 -9.56 15.64
N ILE A 632 43.43 -8.79 14.54
CA ILE A 632 42.26 -8.55 13.69
C ILE A 632 42.11 -9.76 12.77
N ASN A 633 41.15 -10.63 13.06
CA ASN A 633 40.82 -11.77 12.18
C ASN A 633 40.21 -11.26 10.86
N ALA A 634 41.03 -11.22 9.80
CA ALA A 634 40.64 -10.75 8.47
C ALA A 634 39.59 -11.62 7.75
N ASN A 635 39.32 -12.83 8.24
CA ASN A 635 38.40 -13.77 7.58
C ASN A 635 36.91 -13.50 7.87
N GLU A 636 36.58 -12.57 8.79
CA GLU A 636 35.21 -12.13 9.05
C GLU A 636 34.91 -10.71 8.52
N SER A 637 35.92 -9.94 8.13
CA SER A 637 35.76 -8.62 7.52
C SER A 637 35.56 -8.72 6.00
N LYS A 638 34.35 -9.06 5.57
CA LYS A 638 33.97 -8.87 4.16
C LYS A 638 34.09 -7.37 3.81
N PRO A 639 34.89 -6.97 2.81
CA PRO A 639 34.88 -5.59 2.35
C PRO A 639 33.49 -5.27 1.82
N VAL A 640 32.81 -4.33 2.45
CA VAL A 640 31.60 -3.74 1.88
C VAL A 640 32.08 -2.85 0.74
N ASN A 641 32.06 -3.39 -0.48
CA ASN A 641 32.46 -2.67 -1.69
C ASN A 641 31.73 -1.31 -1.73
N THR A 642 32.50 -0.23 -1.62
CA THR A 642 32.04 1.13 -1.87
C THR A 642 31.68 1.25 -3.35
N VAL A 643 30.39 1.45 -3.63
CA VAL A 643 29.92 1.79 -4.99
C VAL A 643 30.54 3.14 -5.37
N THR A 644 31.55 3.10 -6.23
CA THR A 644 32.16 4.29 -6.80
C THR A 644 31.18 4.88 -7.81
N ARG A 645 30.60 6.05 -7.49
CA ARG A 645 29.82 6.83 -8.47
C ARG A 645 30.77 7.34 -9.55
N ALA A 646 30.64 6.81 -10.77
CA ALA A 646 31.19 7.45 -11.95
C ALA A 646 30.52 8.82 -12.11
N SER A 647 31.31 9.89 -12.08
CA SER A 647 30.85 11.23 -12.44
C SER A 647 30.65 11.29 -13.95
N GLU A 648 29.42 11.17 -14.43
CA GLU A 648 29.12 11.52 -15.82
C GLU A 648 29.13 13.04 -15.95
N SER A 649 30.24 13.54 -16.49
CA SER A 649 30.37 14.91 -16.93
C SER A 649 29.52 15.11 -18.19
N ASN A 650 28.66 16.12 -18.15
CA ASN A 650 28.01 16.66 -19.34
C ASN A 650 29.09 17.10 -20.34
N SER A 651 29.30 16.36 -21.41
CA SER A 651 29.75 16.95 -22.68
C SER A 651 29.17 16.20 -23.87
N LYS A 652 28.31 16.90 -24.60
CA LYS A 652 27.90 16.54 -25.96
C LYS A 652 29.13 16.65 -26.86
N THR A 653 29.66 15.53 -27.35
CA THR A 653 30.50 15.56 -28.56
C THR A 653 30.20 14.37 -29.49
N LYS A 654 29.92 14.72 -30.74
CA LYS A 654 29.64 13.86 -31.90
C LYS A 654 30.83 12.94 -32.26
N ILE A 655 30.47 11.74 -32.70
CA ILE A 655 30.96 10.99 -33.89
C ILE A 655 32.49 10.85 -34.06
N GLN A 656 33.00 9.62 -33.99
CA GLN A 656 33.55 8.93 -35.17
C GLN A 656 33.67 7.42 -34.93
N LEU A 657 32.99 6.64 -35.79
CA LEU A 657 33.31 5.25 -36.06
C LEU A 657 34.64 5.23 -36.83
N GLN A 658 35.61 4.46 -36.34
CA GLN A 658 36.69 3.95 -37.20
C GLN A 658 36.69 2.43 -37.13
N ASN A 659 36.54 1.85 -38.33
CA ASN A 659 36.77 0.45 -38.63
C ASN A 659 38.24 0.09 -38.40
N ASN A 660 38.48 -1.01 -37.70
CA ASN A 660 39.20 -2.18 -38.21
C ASN A 660 39.08 -3.34 -37.21
#